data_AF-A0A0Q6QK68-F1
#
_entry.id   AF-A0A0Q6QK68-F1
#
_cell.length_a   1.000
_cell.length_b   1.000
_cell.length_c   1.000
_cell.angle_alpha   90.00
_cell.angle_beta   90.00
_cell.angle_gamma   90.00
#
_symmetry.space_group_name_H-M   'P 1'
#
loop_
_entity.id
_entity.type
_entity.pdbx_description
1 polymer ?
#
loop_
_entity_poly.entity_id
_entity_poly.type
_entity_poly.pdbx_seq_one_letter_code
_entity_poly.pdbx_strand_id
1 'polypeptide(L)'
;MIQLFRRPQILLLLFFAIWPFRSWASDWVVSVDERNGLPMLERGGSPVFATTFSFFGRNWDWTYLQTEFKVNTPYRYSLAGKNKALDFDLTAQIQKQDEQKLTWNFAVDAHSGKSGISGGGMVFTFDPALFAGEMGEPTLLPDNRGWTWGNAQGRRIEMRFEPALASVYLEPGSKSEVRAFFYKNTIKPGRLDFTATLSVSGDVAVGPTTTERFGLSDPKSWPTDKLDWKTSPVDLSFLNAQEKPAGKRGFIKASGEQLQFADNTTARFWGTNLSAYALFLTSDDAIKLQAKRLSALGFNLVRLHHHDSPWVFPNIFGDGRVTRSTTQQLSPESLKKIDWWIKCLKDEGIYVWLDLHVQRVFTENDNIFGFDELPKEEQNFTYLKGYSYVNLTIQKAMKRFAEAYLTHVNSYTGLAYKDDPAIAAVLITNENDVTNHFGNALLPDKNLPKHNRVYMAEAEAFAKQHNLSADQTWRSWEPGPSKMFLNDLERRFNVDMIQHLRGIGVKVPIATTSSWGRNGLNSLPALTAGDVIDVHSYGGSGQVEKNPLYSDGIVNWIAAGQVIGKPLTVTEWNNEPFPIPDRHSLPLYIAGTASHQGWDALMQYAYSQEPMGGEGMSANNWHAYNDPAMLATLPAAALLYRRADVREATTTYVFAPTSTTLFNQMITPANSALLRTAMEKGKLEIAMPQTPELPWLQQSVIPSNAQEFHDPDQSLLDANASESTTDTGELKRNWKQGVYTINTPRTQAATGWIGGESISLGNIKVQVKTANASVVVQSLDDAPLGRSQDLLISLGTRAVPQDGDKIPFYVEPLEGTLTIQAPQGLTLFTHGILRQMKKLPATYLDGRYTIKFDGLQASNWLFLKKDVTQAQP
;
A
#
# COMPACT_ATOMS: atom_id res chain seq x y z
N MET A 1 18.17 -39.89 -66.25
CA MET A 1 17.91 -38.50 -66.63
C MET A 1 17.15 -37.85 -65.47
N ILE A 2 17.82 -37.10 -64.59
CA ILE A 2 17.77 -35.61 -64.50
C ILE A 2 16.35 -35.19 -63.98
N GLN A 3 16.11 -34.63 -62.78
CA GLN A 3 16.80 -33.56 -62.03
C GLN A 3 16.68 -33.70 -60.49
N LEU A 4 17.72 -33.21 -59.82
CA LEU A 4 17.74 -32.78 -58.42
C LEU A 4 16.88 -31.53 -58.21
N PHE A 5 16.21 -31.41 -57.07
CA PHE A 5 16.09 -30.13 -56.37
C PHE A 5 16.28 -30.30 -54.86
N ARG A 6 17.31 -29.62 -54.35
CA ARG A 6 17.71 -29.48 -52.95
C ARG A 6 16.59 -28.78 -52.16
N ARG A 7 16.24 -29.31 -50.99
CA ARG A 7 15.60 -28.53 -49.91
C ARG A 7 16.65 -28.17 -48.86
N PRO A 8 16.78 -26.91 -48.45
CA PRO A 8 17.76 -26.52 -47.43
C PRO A 8 17.23 -26.93 -46.05
N GLN A 9 18.07 -27.61 -45.27
CA GLN A 9 17.91 -27.72 -43.83
C GLN A 9 18.18 -26.33 -43.23
N ILE A 10 17.13 -25.64 -42.79
CA ILE A 10 17.26 -24.46 -41.93
C ILE A 10 17.43 -25.00 -40.51
N LEU A 11 18.67 -25.05 -40.03
CA LEU A 11 18.94 -25.08 -38.59
C LEU A 11 18.40 -23.78 -37.99
N LEU A 12 17.23 -23.84 -37.35
CA LEU A 12 16.83 -22.82 -36.38
C LEU A 12 17.71 -23.03 -35.14
N LEU A 13 18.84 -22.33 -35.10
CA LEU A 13 19.55 -22.04 -33.85
C LEU A 13 18.70 -21.06 -33.05
N LEU A 14 17.78 -21.60 -32.25
CA LEU A 14 17.16 -20.87 -31.13
C LEU A 14 18.26 -20.56 -30.13
N PHE A 15 18.91 -19.41 -30.29
CA PHE A 15 19.64 -18.77 -29.21
C PHE A 15 18.59 -18.34 -28.16
N PHE A 16 18.27 -19.23 -27.23
CA PHE A 16 17.82 -18.81 -25.91
C PHE A 16 18.99 -18.10 -25.27
N ALA A 17 19.08 -16.78 -25.47
CA ALA A 17 19.83 -15.94 -24.56
C ALA A 17 19.12 -16.06 -23.20
N ILE A 18 19.60 -17.01 -22.38
CA ILE A 18 19.36 -17.00 -20.95
C ILE A 18 20.08 -15.75 -20.47
N TRP A 19 19.40 -14.61 -20.48
CA TRP A 19 19.90 -13.44 -19.78
C TRP A 19 19.87 -13.82 -18.30
N PRO A 20 21.01 -13.85 -17.60
CA PRO A 20 20.93 -13.86 -16.15
C PRO A 20 20.26 -12.53 -15.81
N PHE A 21 19.03 -12.59 -15.30
CA PHE A 21 18.38 -11.46 -14.64
C PHE A 21 19.26 -11.11 -13.44
N ARG A 22 20.33 -10.35 -13.70
CA ARG A 22 21.21 -9.86 -12.65
C ARG A 22 20.37 -8.89 -11.83
N SER A 23 20.37 -9.11 -10.51
CA SER A 23 20.13 -8.07 -9.53
C SER A 23 20.85 -6.78 -9.93
N TRP A 24 20.25 -5.63 -9.60
CA TRP A 24 20.92 -4.36 -9.80
C TRP A 24 22.25 -4.37 -9.04
N ALA A 25 23.35 -4.31 -9.78
CA ALA A 25 24.66 -4.20 -9.17
C ALA A 25 24.85 -2.84 -8.48
N SER A 26 24.07 -1.84 -8.91
CA SER A 26 24.05 -0.47 -8.41
C SER A 26 22.74 -0.14 -7.69
N ASP A 27 22.84 0.66 -6.63
CA ASP A 27 21.68 1.30 -6.00
C ASP A 27 21.08 2.42 -6.85
N TRP A 28 21.83 2.99 -7.81
CA TRP A 28 21.41 4.09 -8.66
C TRP A 28 21.06 3.61 -10.06
N VAL A 29 19.80 3.79 -10.42
CA VAL A 29 19.22 3.20 -11.61
C VAL A 29 18.45 4.25 -12.39
N VAL A 30 18.89 4.51 -13.62
CA VAL A 30 18.09 5.24 -14.60
C VAL A 30 17.32 4.24 -15.44
N SER A 31 16.03 4.50 -15.62
CA SER A 31 15.14 3.72 -16.47
C SER A 31 14.12 4.63 -17.18
N VAL A 32 13.27 4.02 -17.99
CA VAL A 32 12.12 4.69 -18.62
C VAL A 32 10.86 4.34 -17.83
N ASP A 33 10.17 5.35 -17.31
CA ASP A 33 8.91 5.18 -16.60
C ASP A 33 7.81 4.79 -17.59
N GLU A 34 7.24 3.60 -17.46
CA GLU A 34 6.22 3.09 -18.38
C GLU A 34 4.93 3.90 -18.35
N ARG A 35 4.67 4.70 -17.30
CA ARG A 35 3.44 5.50 -17.18
C ARG A 35 3.40 6.66 -18.18
N ASN A 36 4.56 7.19 -18.56
CA ASN A 36 4.65 8.39 -19.40
C ASN A 36 5.77 8.31 -20.46
N GLY A 37 6.58 7.25 -20.47
CA GLY A 37 7.69 7.06 -21.38
C GLY A 37 8.87 8.00 -21.17
N LEU A 38 8.97 8.67 -20.01
CA LEU A 38 10.01 9.65 -19.68
C LEU A 38 11.08 9.05 -18.75
N PRO A 39 12.26 9.68 -18.64
CA PRO A 39 13.29 9.18 -17.74
C PRO A 39 12.90 9.30 -16.27
N MET A 40 13.34 8.32 -15.48
CA MET A 40 13.30 8.32 -14.02
C MET A 40 14.64 7.83 -13.48
N LEU A 41 15.06 8.35 -12.33
CA LEU A 41 16.21 7.87 -11.57
C LEU A 41 15.73 7.41 -10.19
N GLU A 42 16.09 6.18 -9.85
CA GLU A 42 15.84 5.59 -8.53
C GLU A 42 17.15 5.40 -7.76
N ARG A 43 17.05 5.54 -6.43
CA ARG A 43 18.08 5.15 -5.47
C ARG A 43 17.49 4.09 -4.53
N GLY A 44 18.04 2.88 -4.53
CA GLY A 44 17.57 1.81 -3.65
C GLY A 44 16.09 1.44 -3.85
N GLY A 45 15.55 1.63 -5.06
CA GLY A 45 14.15 1.35 -5.38
C GLY A 45 13.14 2.45 -5.01
N SER A 46 13.59 3.66 -4.68
CA SER A 46 12.71 4.84 -4.59
C SER A 46 13.15 5.94 -5.56
N PRO A 47 12.20 6.66 -6.18
CA PRO A 47 12.52 7.72 -7.13
C PRO A 47 13.20 8.89 -6.42
N VAL A 48 14.36 9.28 -6.92
CA VAL A 48 15.11 10.48 -6.49
C VAL A 48 15.12 11.56 -7.58
N PHE A 49 14.74 11.19 -8.80
CA PHE A 49 14.34 12.12 -9.84
C PHE A 49 13.24 11.48 -10.70
N ALA A 50 12.15 12.21 -10.96
CA ALA A 50 11.06 11.78 -11.82
C ALA A 50 10.69 12.87 -12.83
N THR A 51 10.16 12.45 -13.99
CA THR A 51 9.77 13.38 -15.06
C THR A 51 8.29 13.24 -15.37
N THR A 52 7.62 14.37 -15.61
CA THR A 52 6.25 14.40 -16.12
C THR A 52 6.16 15.28 -17.35
N PHE A 53 5.16 15.03 -18.21
CA PHE A 53 4.73 16.03 -19.17
C PHE A 53 3.88 17.11 -18.50
N SER A 54 4.10 18.37 -18.83
CA SER A 54 3.23 19.47 -18.43
C SER A 54 3.09 20.46 -19.56
N PHE A 55 1.85 20.71 -19.96
CA PHE A 55 1.51 21.56 -21.09
C PHE A 55 0.46 22.56 -20.66
N PHE A 56 0.67 23.83 -21.00
CA PHE A 56 -0.15 24.92 -20.51
C PHE A 56 -0.68 25.76 -21.67
N GLY A 57 -1.99 26.04 -21.62
CA GLY A 57 -2.66 27.02 -22.45
C GLY A 57 -2.35 28.45 -22.02
N ARG A 58 -3.33 29.35 -22.14
CA ARG A 58 -3.17 30.74 -21.69
C ARG A 58 -3.17 30.79 -20.17
N ASN A 59 -2.52 31.79 -19.58
CA ASN A 59 -2.54 32.03 -18.12
C ASN A 59 -2.17 30.81 -17.24
N TRP A 60 -1.33 29.90 -17.75
CA TRP A 60 -0.96 28.65 -17.08
C TRP A 60 -2.10 27.65 -16.89
N ASP A 61 -3.17 27.75 -17.70
CA ASP A 61 -4.24 26.76 -17.72
C ASP A 61 -3.68 25.40 -18.14
N TRP A 62 -3.74 24.42 -17.25
CA TRP A 62 -3.18 23.09 -17.50
C TRP A 62 -3.96 22.35 -18.60
N THR A 63 -3.23 21.62 -19.45
CA THR A 63 -3.79 20.79 -20.51
C THR A 63 -3.24 19.37 -20.42
N TYR A 64 -4.11 18.39 -20.64
CA TYR A 64 -3.73 16.99 -20.52
C TYR A 64 -3.10 16.46 -21.81
N LEU A 65 -1.97 15.75 -21.66
CA LEU A 65 -1.43 14.88 -22.71
C LEU A 65 -1.77 13.44 -22.33
N GLN A 66 -2.71 12.84 -23.05
CA GLN A 66 -2.98 11.42 -22.90
C GLN A 66 -1.88 10.63 -23.63
N THR A 67 -1.15 9.76 -22.93
CA THR A 67 -0.03 8.97 -23.48
C THR A 67 -0.33 7.48 -23.55
N GLU A 68 0.28 6.82 -24.53
CA GLU A 68 0.34 5.37 -24.71
C GLU A 68 1.81 4.97 -24.88
N PHE A 69 2.33 4.20 -23.92
CA PHE A 69 3.70 3.69 -23.92
C PHE A 69 3.71 2.21 -24.31
N LYS A 70 4.74 1.79 -25.05
CA LYS A 70 4.91 0.41 -25.46
C LYS A 70 6.37 -0.01 -25.41
N VAL A 71 6.64 -1.16 -24.79
CA VAL A 71 7.91 -1.88 -24.91
C VAL A 71 7.90 -2.70 -26.21
N ASN A 72 8.76 -2.34 -27.16
CA ASN A 72 8.81 -3.00 -28.47
C ASN A 72 9.73 -4.23 -28.43
N THR A 73 10.94 -4.04 -27.93
CA THR A 73 11.91 -5.09 -27.59
C THR A 73 12.71 -4.59 -26.40
N PRO A 74 13.58 -5.42 -25.78
CA PRO A 74 14.39 -4.93 -24.69
C PRO A 74 15.17 -3.66 -25.07
N TYR A 75 15.10 -2.65 -24.21
CA TYR A 75 15.68 -1.33 -24.39
C TYR A 75 15.27 -0.56 -25.64
N ARG A 76 14.13 -0.90 -26.25
CA ARG A 76 13.53 -0.15 -27.37
C ARG A 76 12.04 0.03 -27.12
N TYR A 77 11.62 1.28 -27.05
CA TYR A 77 10.28 1.66 -26.68
C TYR A 77 9.69 2.67 -27.65
N SER A 78 8.37 2.76 -27.66
CA SER A 78 7.65 3.82 -28.37
C SER A 78 6.63 4.46 -27.46
N LEU A 79 6.47 5.77 -27.63
CA LEU A 79 5.49 6.57 -26.95
C LEU A 79 4.65 7.30 -27.99
N ALA A 80 3.35 7.35 -27.79
CA ALA A 80 2.44 8.23 -28.51
C ALA A 80 1.61 9.03 -27.50
N GLY A 81 1.24 10.26 -27.83
CA GLY A 81 0.37 11.05 -27.00
C GLY A 81 -0.34 12.13 -27.78
N LYS A 82 -1.49 12.58 -27.25
CA LYS A 82 -2.34 13.59 -27.92
C LYS A 82 -2.76 14.67 -26.94
N ASN A 83 -2.54 15.93 -27.31
CA ASN A 83 -3.05 17.07 -26.57
C ASN A 83 -4.15 17.75 -27.38
N LYS A 84 -5.40 17.46 -27.04
CA LYS A 84 -6.57 17.97 -27.78
C LYS A 84 -6.75 19.49 -27.66
N ALA A 85 -6.42 20.07 -26.50
CA ALA A 85 -6.63 21.49 -26.25
C ALA A 85 -5.67 22.36 -27.07
N LEU A 86 -4.41 21.92 -27.13
CA LEU A 86 -3.35 22.59 -27.87
C LEU A 86 -3.21 22.08 -29.30
N ASP A 87 -3.95 21.03 -29.65
CA ASP A 87 -4.11 20.46 -30.98
C ASP A 87 -2.79 20.02 -31.63
N PHE A 88 -2.09 19.14 -30.91
CA PHE A 88 -0.88 18.47 -31.41
C PHE A 88 -0.84 17.01 -30.99
N ASP A 89 -0.15 16.21 -31.80
CA ASP A 89 0.25 14.84 -31.49
C ASP A 89 1.75 14.81 -31.11
N LEU A 90 2.11 14.00 -30.13
CA LEU A 90 3.49 13.76 -29.70
C LEU A 90 3.81 12.28 -29.91
N THR A 91 4.92 11.97 -30.56
CA THR A 91 5.45 10.61 -30.62
C THR A 91 6.91 10.59 -30.19
N ALA A 92 7.38 9.46 -29.66
CA ALA A 92 8.80 9.24 -29.42
C ALA A 92 9.22 7.80 -29.71
N GLN A 93 10.41 7.67 -30.28
CA GLN A 93 11.16 6.42 -30.32
C GLN A 93 12.28 6.49 -29.29
N ILE A 94 12.32 5.51 -28.39
CA ILE A 94 13.18 5.53 -27.22
C ILE A 94 14.10 4.31 -27.28
N GLN A 95 15.40 4.49 -27.04
CA GLN A 95 16.33 3.37 -27.02
C GLN A 95 17.54 3.56 -26.11
N LYS A 96 18.05 2.46 -25.55
CA LYS A 96 19.41 2.42 -24.99
C LYS A 96 20.42 2.40 -26.13
N GLN A 97 21.29 3.39 -26.17
CA GLN A 97 22.36 3.48 -27.16
C GLN A 97 23.56 2.62 -26.72
N ASP A 98 23.91 2.72 -25.44
CA ASP A 98 25.00 2.01 -24.79
C ASP A 98 24.74 1.94 -23.28
N GLU A 99 25.68 1.38 -22.51
CA GLU A 99 25.54 1.20 -21.05
C GLU A 99 25.35 2.51 -20.25
N GLN A 100 25.62 3.66 -20.87
CA GLN A 100 25.60 4.97 -20.23
C GLN A 100 24.58 5.93 -20.85
N LYS A 101 23.83 5.52 -21.89
CA LYS A 101 22.98 6.45 -22.66
C LYS A 101 21.62 5.90 -23.05
N LEU A 102 20.59 6.71 -22.81
CA LEU A 102 19.25 6.58 -23.37
C LEU A 102 18.96 7.76 -24.30
N THR A 103 18.26 7.50 -25.40
CA THR A 103 17.82 8.54 -26.34
C THR A 103 16.32 8.46 -26.57
N TRP A 104 15.67 9.62 -26.64
CA TRP A 104 14.30 9.82 -27.09
C TRP A 104 14.33 10.67 -28.37
N ASN A 105 13.79 10.13 -29.46
CA ASN A 105 13.55 10.89 -30.68
C ASN A 105 12.09 11.31 -30.71
N PHE A 106 11.81 12.50 -30.18
CA PHE A 106 10.47 13.10 -30.13
C PHE A 106 10.09 13.72 -31.47
N ALA A 107 8.83 13.59 -31.85
CA ALA A 107 8.19 14.39 -32.89
C ALA A 107 6.91 15.01 -32.31
N VAL A 108 6.83 16.34 -32.33
CA VAL A 108 5.65 17.12 -31.95
C VAL A 108 5.02 17.67 -33.22
N ASP A 109 3.85 17.18 -33.58
CA ASP A 109 3.13 17.55 -34.80
C ASP A 109 1.89 18.36 -34.46
N ALA A 110 1.97 19.67 -34.67
CA ALA A 110 0.87 20.59 -34.37
C ALA A 110 -0.05 20.74 -35.58
N HIS A 111 -1.34 20.44 -35.41
CA HIS A 111 -2.31 20.53 -36.50
C HIS A 111 -2.80 21.97 -36.70
N SER A 112 -2.77 22.80 -35.65
CA SER A 112 -3.15 24.20 -35.70
C SER A 112 -2.20 25.11 -34.94
N GLY A 113 -2.23 26.40 -35.28
CA GLY A 113 -1.43 27.42 -34.62
C GLY A 113 -2.11 27.91 -33.35
N LYS A 114 -1.33 28.07 -32.27
CA LYS A 114 -1.80 28.64 -31.00
C LYS A 114 -0.91 29.82 -30.61
N SER A 115 -1.50 30.85 -30.00
CA SER A 115 -0.81 32.04 -29.52
C SER A 115 -1.27 32.46 -28.13
N GLY A 116 -0.36 33.07 -27.37
CA GLY A 116 -0.58 33.51 -25.99
C GLY A 116 -0.53 32.38 -24.96
N ILE A 117 0.03 31.22 -25.32
CA ILE A 117 0.17 30.07 -24.42
C ILE A 117 1.39 30.23 -23.51
N SER A 118 1.34 29.71 -22.29
CA SER A 118 2.45 29.83 -21.32
C SER A 118 3.67 28.97 -21.71
N GLY A 119 3.44 27.76 -22.22
CA GLY A 119 4.50 26.85 -22.66
C GLY A 119 4.20 25.40 -22.29
N GLY A 120 5.09 24.49 -22.66
CA GLY A 120 4.92 23.10 -22.27
C GLY A 120 5.96 22.14 -22.83
N GLY A 121 6.15 21.04 -22.12
CA GLY A 121 7.14 20.01 -22.41
C GLY A 121 7.32 19.09 -21.20
N MET A 122 8.57 18.87 -20.80
CA MET A 122 8.93 18.01 -19.68
C MET A 122 9.25 18.83 -18.42
N VAL A 123 8.83 18.32 -17.27
CA VAL A 123 9.15 18.85 -15.94
C VAL A 123 9.89 17.76 -15.18
N PHE A 124 11.08 18.07 -14.71
CA PHE A 124 12.00 17.18 -14.01
C PHE A 124 11.99 17.57 -12.54
N THR A 125 11.56 16.67 -11.66
CA THR A 125 11.48 16.91 -10.21
C THR A 125 12.58 16.11 -9.51
N PHE A 126 13.45 16.79 -8.77
CA PHE A 126 14.61 16.23 -8.08
C PHE A 126 14.34 16.16 -6.58
N ASP A 127 14.89 15.15 -5.90
CA ASP A 127 14.85 15.07 -4.44
C ASP A 127 15.77 16.13 -3.80
N PRO A 128 15.20 17.13 -3.09
CA PRO A 128 15.99 18.18 -2.45
C PRO A 128 16.92 17.66 -1.35
N ALA A 129 16.63 16.50 -0.76
CA ALA A 129 17.47 15.91 0.29
C ALA A 129 18.89 15.58 -0.20
N LEU A 130 19.07 15.43 -1.51
CA LEU A 130 20.35 15.12 -2.14
C LEU A 130 21.15 16.38 -2.56
N PHE A 131 20.58 17.58 -2.38
CA PHE A 131 21.27 18.83 -2.73
C PHE A 131 22.39 19.14 -1.74
N ALA A 132 22.16 18.87 -0.46
CA ALA A 132 23.19 18.91 0.56
C ALA A 132 24.03 17.63 0.45
N GLY A 133 25.21 17.72 -0.17
CA GLY A 133 26.17 16.61 -0.22
C GLY A 133 26.38 16.03 -1.63
N GLU A 134 25.92 14.80 -1.86
CA GLU A 134 26.41 13.91 -2.92
C GLU A 134 26.08 14.36 -4.36
N MET A 135 24.92 14.99 -4.58
CA MET A 135 24.45 15.35 -5.94
C MET A 135 24.43 16.86 -6.23
N GLY A 136 24.34 17.72 -5.22
CA GLY A 136 24.22 19.18 -5.41
C GLY A 136 22.90 19.60 -6.06
N GLU A 137 22.77 20.89 -6.40
CA GLU A 137 21.63 21.42 -7.15
C GLU A 137 21.77 21.10 -8.66
N PRO A 138 20.66 20.86 -9.40
CA PRO A 138 20.71 20.72 -10.85
C PRO A 138 21.15 22.04 -11.52
N THR A 139 22.03 21.93 -12.53
CA THR A 139 22.58 23.07 -13.28
C THR A 139 22.12 23.05 -14.73
N LEU A 140 21.72 24.20 -15.27
CA LEU A 140 21.27 24.31 -16.65
C LEU A 140 22.45 24.29 -17.64
N LEU A 141 22.26 23.64 -18.78
CA LEU A 141 23.18 23.75 -19.92
C LEU A 141 22.94 25.08 -20.67
N PRO A 142 23.96 25.65 -21.32
CA PRO A 142 23.79 26.85 -22.16
C PRO A 142 22.77 26.66 -23.28
N ASP A 143 22.24 27.78 -23.77
CA ASP A 143 21.38 27.87 -24.96
C ASP A 143 20.12 26.98 -24.93
N ASN A 144 19.49 26.80 -23.76
CA ASN A 144 18.30 25.96 -23.58
C ASN A 144 18.51 24.50 -24.05
N ARG A 145 19.73 23.98 -23.94
CA ARG A 145 20.07 22.63 -24.40
C ARG A 145 19.87 21.53 -23.36
N GLY A 146 19.42 21.87 -22.15
CA GLY A 146 19.08 20.89 -21.11
C GLY A 146 19.70 21.20 -19.75
N TRP A 147 20.06 20.17 -19.00
CA TRP A 147 20.52 20.29 -17.61
C TRP A 147 21.42 19.13 -17.21
N THR A 148 22.18 19.32 -16.13
CA THR A 148 23.00 18.28 -15.48
C THR A 148 22.80 18.26 -13.98
N TRP A 149 22.93 17.09 -13.36
CA TRP A 149 22.85 16.90 -11.91
C TRP A 149 23.96 15.96 -11.43
N GLY A 150 24.57 16.25 -10.28
CA GLY A 150 25.77 15.56 -9.80
C GLY A 150 27.09 16.16 -10.29
N ASN A 151 28.20 15.51 -9.92
CA ASN A 151 29.57 16.00 -10.16
C ASN A 151 30.22 15.34 -11.39
N ALA A 152 30.92 16.13 -12.20
CA ALA A 152 31.71 15.70 -13.35
C ALA A 152 32.81 14.67 -13.04
N GLN A 153 33.36 14.63 -11.82
CA GLN A 153 34.36 13.61 -11.44
C GLN A 153 33.76 12.35 -10.79
N GLY A 154 32.43 12.26 -10.67
CA GLY A 154 31.75 11.14 -9.99
C GLY A 154 30.43 10.79 -10.65
N ARG A 155 29.36 10.74 -9.85
CA ARG A 155 28.00 10.51 -10.35
C ARG A 155 27.50 11.76 -11.06
N ARG A 156 27.18 11.63 -12.36
CA ARG A 156 26.59 12.71 -13.16
C ARG A 156 25.47 12.17 -14.03
N ILE A 157 24.37 12.91 -14.06
CA ILE A 157 23.24 12.71 -14.96
C ILE A 157 23.16 13.96 -15.83
N GLU A 158 23.16 13.79 -17.14
CA GLU A 158 23.03 14.90 -18.11
C GLU A 158 21.87 14.61 -19.06
N MET A 159 20.91 15.53 -19.14
CA MET A 159 19.85 15.50 -20.14
C MET A 159 20.10 16.61 -21.16
N ARG A 160 20.28 16.23 -22.43
CA ARG A 160 20.59 17.14 -23.55
C ARG A 160 19.54 17.07 -24.64
N PHE A 161 19.18 18.22 -25.21
CA PHE A 161 18.19 18.36 -26.29
C PHE A 161 18.80 18.95 -27.55
N GLU A 162 18.45 18.36 -28.70
CA GLU A 162 18.86 18.80 -30.03
C GLU A 162 17.70 18.74 -31.03
N PRO A 163 17.31 19.86 -31.68
CA PRO A 163 17.81 21.22 -31.48
C PRO A 163 17.50 21.77 -30.07
N ALA A 164 18.00 22.96 -29.76
CA ALA A 164 17.70 23.63 -28.50
C ALA A 164 16.18 23.79 -28.30
N LEU A 165 15.73 23.64 -27.05
CA LEU A 165 14.32 23.80 -26.70
C LEU A 165 13.93 25.28 -26.66
N ALA A 166 12.63 25.55 -26.71
CA ALA A 166 12.10 26.92 -26.63
C ALA A 166 12.44 27.60 -25.29
N SER A 167 12.51 26.82 -24.20
CA SER A 167 12.88 27.32 -22.87
C SER A 167 13.36 26.16 -21.99
N VAL A 168 14.47 26.35 -21.28
CA VAL A 168 14.87 25.48 -20.16
C VAL A 168 15.22 26.34 -18.96
N TYR A 169 14.57 26.13 -17.82
CA TYR A 169 14.77 26.95 -16.61
C TYR A 169 14.46 26.17 -15.33
N LEU A 170 15.03 26.63 -14.22
CA LEU A 170 14.65 26.20 -12.87
C LEU A 170 13.36 26.89 -12.44
N GLU A 171 12.49 26.18 -11.74
CA GLU A 171 11.24 26.77 -11.26
C GLU A 171 11.50 27.95 -10.31
N PRO A 172 10.84 29.11 -10.51
CA PRO A 172 10.97 30.23 -9.59
C PRO A 172 10.55 29.82 -8.18
N GLY A 173 11.45 30.02 -7.21
CA GLY A 173 11.21 29.68 -5.81
C GLY A 173 11.43 28.21 -5.46
N SER A 174 11.67 27.33 -6.44
CA SER A 174 12.04 25.94 -6.20
C SER A 174 13.16 25.48 -7.11
N LYS A 175 14.31 25.17 -6.51
CA LYS A 175 15.46 24.60 -7.24
C LYS A 175 15.33 23.11 -7.51
N SER A 176 14.24 22.48 -7.05
CA SER A 176 13.98 21.07 -7.24
C SER A 176 13.21 20.73 -8.50
N GLU A 177 12.89 21.73 -9.32
CA GLU A 177 12.21 21.52 -10.59
C GLU A 177 12.97 22.18 -11.73
N VAL A 178 13.25 21.41 -12.78
CA VAL A 178 13.67 21.95 -14.09
C VAL A 178 12.52 21.80 -15.07
N ARG A 179 12.13 22.89 -15.73
CA ARG A 179 11.13 22.91 -16.80
C ARG A 179 11.84 23.01 -18.15
N ALA A 180 11.59 22.06 -19.05
CA ALA A 180 12.17 21.98 -20.39
C ALA A 180 11.05 21.94 -21.45
N PHE A 181 10.79 23.07 -22.09
CA PHE A 181 9.61 23.27 -22.94
C PHE A 181 9.91 23.16 -24.43
N PHE A 182 9.15 22.31 -25.14
CA PHE A 182 9.19 22.22 -26.60
C PHE A 182 8.71 23.51 -27.26
N TYR A 183 7.78 24.23 -26.63
CA TYR A 183 7.25 25.50 -27.11
C TYR A 183 7.04 26.51 -25.97
N LYS A 184 7.01 27.79 -26.31
CA LYS A 184 6.70 28.90 -25.40
C LYS A 184 6.05 30.03 -26.20
N ASN A 185 5.05 30.70 -25.64
CA ASN A 185 4.25 31.79 -26.25
C ASN A 185 3.40 31.41 -27.46
N THR A 186 3.91 30.59 -28.38
CA THR A 186 3.23 30.17 -29.61
C THR A 186 3.54 28.72 -29.99
N ILE A 187 2.55 28.02 -30.53
CA ILE A 187 2.72 26.77 -31.30
C ILE A 187 2.47 27.11 -32.77
N LYS A 188 3.40 26.72 -33.64
CA LYS A 188 3.24 26.85 -35.10
C LYS A 188 2.75 25.51 -35.66
N PRO A 189 1.83 25.51 -36.64
CA PRO A 189 1.46 24.27 -37.32
C PRO A 189 2.67 23.58 -37.96
N GLY A 190 2.64 22.25 -37.96
CA GLY A 190 3.65 21.38 -38.54
C GLY A 190 4.46 20.60 -37.51
N ARG A 191 5.34 19.76 -38.03
CA ARG A 191 6.16 18.83 -37.28
C ARG A 191 7.48 19.45 -36.82
N LEU A 192 7.79 19.29 -35.53
CA LEU A 192 9.08 19.59 -34.92
C LEU A 192 9.67 18.31 -34.34
N ASP A 193 10.91 17.98 -34.73
CA ASP A 193 11.63 16.83 -34.22
C ASP A 193 12.68 17.27 -33.18
N PHE A 194 12.76 16.55 -32.07
CA PHE A 194 13.75 16.77 -31.01
C PHE A 194 14.39 15.44 -30.61
N THR A 195 15.72 15.43 -30.49
CA THR A 195 16.47 14.35 -29.88
C THR A 195 16.78 14.74 -28.45
N ALA A 196 16.27 13.99 -27.48
CA ALA A 196 16.70 14.09 -26.09
C ALA A 196 17.65 12.94 -25.76
N THR A 197 18.81 13.23 -25.20
CA THR A 197 19.80 12.22 -24.79
C THR A 197 20.07 12.36 -23.30
N LEU A 198 19.82 11.29 -22.55
CA LEU A 198 20.19 11.16 -21.16
C LEU A 198 21.50 10.37 -21.08
N SER A 199 22.55 10.98 -20.53
CA SER A 199 23.84 10.35 -20.29
C SER A 199 24.08 10.21 -18.79
N VAL A 200 24.61 9.07 -18.37
CA VAL A 200 24.93 8.78 -16.97
C VAL A 200 26.41 8.38 -16.79
N SER A 201 26.99 8.71 -15.64
CA SER A 201 28.36 8.32 -15.27
C SER A 201 28.47 7.94 -13.80
N GLY A 202 29.63 7.39 -13.42
CA GLY A 202 29.91 6.92 -12.07
C GLY A 202 29.32 5.53 -11.85
N ASP A 203 28.62 5.36 -10.73
CA ASP A 203 27.96 4.11 -10.33
C ASP A 203 26.51 4.01 -10.82
N VAL A 204 26.01 4.93 -11.66
CA VAL A 204 24.64 4.86 -12.20
C VAL A 204 24.54 3.84 -13.32
N ALA A 205 23.57 2.94 -13.22
CA ALA A 205 23.25 1.99 -14.28
C ALA A 205 22.05 2.47 -15.10
N VAL A 206 22.12 2.29 -16.43
CA VAL A 206 20.91 2.27 -17.27
C VAL A 206 20.32 0.87 -17.17
N GLY A 207 19.06 0.74 -16.78
CA GLY A 207 18.44 -0.57 -16.84
C GLY A 207 16.98 -0.60 -17.27
N PRO A 208 16.42 -1.81 -17.23
CA PRO A 208 15.20 -2.13 -17.96
C PRO A 208 13.98 -1.53 -17.28
N THR A 209 12.89 -1.41 -18.04
CA THR A 209 11.57 -1.09 -17.52
C THR A 209 11.00 -2.27 -16.73
N THR A 210 9.91 -2.03 -15.98
CA THR A 210 9.21 -3.06 -15.21
C THR A 210 8.79 -4.25 -16.08
N THR A 211 8.15 -4.01 -17.22
CA THR A 211 7.70 -5.04 -18.16
C THR A 211 8.86 -5.91 -18.66
N GLU A 212 10.03 -5.32 -18.95
CA GLU A 212 11.21 -6.08 -19.34
C GLU A 212 11.76 -6.96 -18.21
N ARG A 213 11.79 -6.44 -16.96
CA ARG A 213 12.28 -7.19 -15.80
C ARG A 213 11.45 -8.43 -15.52
N PHE A 214 10.12 -8.29 -15.60
CA PHE A 214 9.23 -9.43 -15.37
C PHE A 214 9.12 -10.33 -16.61
N GLY A 215 9.50 -9.85 -17.79
CA GLY A 215 9.55 -10.62 -19.03
C GLY A 215 8.42 -10.27 -20.01
N LEU A 216 8.75 -10.32 -21.30
CA LEU A 216 7.95 -9.83 -22.43
C LEU A 216 6.94 -10.84 -22.99
N SER A 217 6.70 -11.96 -22.31
CA SER A 217 5.70 -12.94 -22.76
C SER A 217 4.31 -12.29 -22.77
N ASP A 218 3.57 -12.48 -23.87
CA ASP A 218 2.18 -12.02 -23.97
C ASP A 218 1.34 -12.73 -22.89
N PRO A 219 0.76 -11.99 -21.91
CA PRO A 219 -0.08 -12.58 -20.88
C PRO A 219 -1.24 -13.39 -21.46
N LYS A 220 -1.74 -13.06 -22.67
CA LYS A 220 -2.83 -13.79 -23.32
C LYS A 220 -2.47 -15.24 -23.68
N SER A 221 -1.18 -15.58 -23.69
CA SER A 221 -0.69 -16.95 -23.88
C SER A 221 -0.73 -17.80 -22.60
N TRP A 222 -0.90 -17.17 -21.43
CA TRP A 222 -0.97 -17.87 -20.15
C TRP A 222 -2.34 -18.52 -19.92
N PRO A 223 -2.41 -19.58 -19.10
CA PRO A 223 -3.68 -20.13 -18.66
C PRO A 223 -4.51 -19.09 -17.88
N THR A 224 -5.83 -19.20 -18.00
CA THR A 224 -6.75 -18.44 -17.17
C THR A 224 -6.89 -19.06 -15.79
N ASP A 225 -7.06 -18.21 -14.78
CA ASP A 225 -7.32 -18.68 -13.41
C ASP A 225 -8.62 -19.52 -13.32
N LYS A 226 -8.78 -20.18 -12.17
CA LYS A 226 -9.93 -21.04 -11.84
C LYS A 226 -10.60 -20.60 -10.54
N LEU A 227 -10.39 -19.36 -10.15
CA LEU A 227 -10.94 -18.82 -8.92
C LEU A 227 -12.45 -18.65 -9.07
N ASP A 228 -13.18 -19.19 -8.10
CA ASP A 228 -14.62 -19.01 -7.98
C ASP A 228 -14.90 -18.11 -6.78
N TRP A 229 -15.63 -17.02 -7.00
CA TRP A 229 -16.01 -16.09 -5.94
C TRP A 229 -16.93 -16.73 -4.88
N LYS A 230 -17.59 -17.85 -5.21
CA LYS A 230 -18.49 -18.57 -4.29
C LYS A 230 -17.76 -19.52 -3.35
N THR A 231 -16.53 -19.92 -3.67
CA THR A 231 -15.80 -20.93 -2.92
C THR A 231 -14.42 -20.44 -2.52
N SER A 232 -13.89 -20.97 -1.42
CA SER A 232 -12.53 -20.66 -1.00
C SER A 232 -11.58 -21.70 -1.60
N PRO A 233 -10.43 -21.29 -2.17
CA PRO A 233 -9.42 -22.21 -2.69
C PRO A 233 -8.62 -22.91 -1.58
N VAL A 234 -8.73 -22.47 -0.33
CA VAL A 234 -8.15 -23.08 0.87
C VAL A 234 -9.20 -22.97 1.98
N ASP A 235 -9.31 -23.97 2.85
CA ASP A 235 -10.22 -23.90 4.01
C ASP A 235 -9.43 -23.84 5.33
N LEU A 236 -9.28 -22.62 5.84
CA LEU A 236 -8.67 -22.29 7.13
C LEU A 236 -9.71 -21.94 8.19
N SER A 237 -10.99 -22.27 7.97
CA SER A 237 -12.08 -21.89 8.90
C SER A 237 -11.92 -22.51 10.30
N PHE A 238 -11.08 -23.55 10.44
CA PHE A 238 -10.68 -24.11 11.72
C PHE A 238 -10.00 -23.09 12.64
N LEU A 239 -9.32 -22.08 12.09
CA LEU A 239 -8.72 -20.98 12.86
C LEU A 239 -9.77 -20.15 13.61
N ASN A 240 -11.01 -20.13 13.13
CA ASN A 240 -12.13 -19.42 13.74
C ASN A 240 -13.01 -20.32 14.62
N ALA A 241 -12.77 -21.64 14.66
CA ALA A 241 -13.65 -22.58 15.36
C ALA A 241 -13.79 -22.22 16.86
N GLN A 242 -12.69 -21.82 17.49
CA GLN A 242 -12.68 -21.37 18.88
C GLN A 242 -13.26 -19.98 19.09
N GLU A 243 -13.63 -19.27 18.02
CA GLU A 243 -14.24 -17.94 18.06
C GLU A 243 -15.68 -17.95 17.55
N LYS A 244 -16.25 -19.07 17.08
CA LYS A 244 -17.66 -19.12 16.64
C LYS A 244 -18.64 -19.22 17.82
N PRO A 245 -19.66 -18.35 17.95
CA PRO A 245 -19.79 -17.05 17.27
C PRO A 245 -18.85 -15.99 17.86
N ALA A 246 -18.42 -15.02 17.05
CA ALA A 246 -17.48 -13.97 17.47
C ALA A 246 -18.02 -13.20 18.68
N GLY A 247 -17.12 -12.76 19.55
CA GLY A 247 -17.47 -12.07 20.79
C GLY A 247 -17.86 -12.99 21.95
N LYS A 248 -17.90 -14.32 21.77
CA LYS A 248 -18.18 -15.24 22.90
C LYS A 248 -17.14 -15.18 24.03
N ARG A 249 -15.98 -14.60 23.76
CA ARG A 249 -14.89 -14.37 24.72
C ARG A 249 -14.96 -12.98 25.38
N GLY A 250 -16.05 -12.25 25.19
CA GLY A 250 -16.25 -10.90 25.71
C GLY A 250 -15.61 -9.82 24.83
N PHE A 251 -15.60 -8.59 25.34
CA PHE A 251 -15.06 -7.43 24.62
C PHE A 251 -13.53 -7.48 24.53
N ILE A 252 -13.01 -7.08 23.38
CA ILE A 252 -11.58 -6.80 23.19
C ILE A 252 -11.19 -5.60 24.04
N LYS A 253 -9.94 -5.57 24.50
CA LYS A 253 -9.35 -4.44 25.23
C LYS A 253 -7.91 -4.21 24.79
N ALA A 254 -7.48 -2.96 24.86
CA ALA A 254 -6.07 -2.60 24.80
C ALA A 254 -5.44 -2.77 26.19
N SER A 255 -4.28 -3.42 26.27
CA SER A 255 -3.54 -3.63 27.51
C SER A 255 -2.04 -3.52 27.25
N GLY A 256 -1.45 -2.37 27.59
CA GLY A 256 -0.09 -2.05 27.18
C GLY A 256 -0.01 -2.02 25.66
N GLU A 257 0.93 -2.78 25.09
CA GLU A 257 1.17 -2.83 23.64
C GLU A 257 0.39 -3.93 22.93
N GLN A 258 -0.60 -4.55 23.59
CA GLN A 258 -1.32 -5.67 23.02
C GLN A 258 -2.83 -5.47 23.07
N LEU A 259 -3.51 -5.96 22.03
CA LEU A 259 -4.92 -6.30 22.11
C LEU A 259 -5.10 -7.63 22.84
N GLN A 260 -6.10 -7.69 23.73
CA GLN A 260 -6.44 -8.88 24.49
C GLN A 260 -7.93 -9.15 24.48
N PHE A 261 -8.30 -10.44 24.58
CA PHE A 261 -9.65 -10.86 24.91
C PHE A 261 -9.96 -10.57 26.39
N ALA A 262 -11.23 -10.74 26.81
CA ALA A 262 -11.63 -10.45 28.18
C ALA A 262 -10.93 -11.35 29.22
N ASP A 263 -10.47 -12.54 28.81
CA ASP A 263 -9.71 -13.50 29.63
C ASP A 263 -8.20 -13.19 29.73
N ASN A 264 -7.74 -12.04 29.21
CA ASN A 264 -6.35 -11.57 29.17
C ASN A 264 -5.43 -12.33 28.19
N THR A 265 -5.94 -13.24 27.37
CA THR A 265 -5.14 -13.81 26.29
C THR A 265 -5.02 -12.84 25.12
N THR A 266 -3.91 -12.91 24.39
CA THR A 266 -3.63 -12.04 23.23
C THR A 266 -4.68 -12.22 22.12
N ALA A 267 -5.15 -11.11 21.57
CA ALA A 267 -6.01 -11.07 20.40
C ALA A 267 -5.21 -10.61 19.18
N ARG A 268 -5.02 -11.51 18.19
CA ARG A 268 -4.36 -11.20 16.92
C ARG A 268 -5.36 -11.24 15.78
N PHE A 269 -5.44 -10.16 15.02
CA PHE A 269 -6.40 -10.01 13.93
C PHE A 269 -5.73 -9.93 12.57
N TRP A 270 -6.10 -10.87 11.69
CA TRP A 270 -5.85 -10.81 10.26
C TRP A 270 -7.18 -10.52 9.57
N GLY A 271 -7.27 -9.36 8.93
CA GLY A 271 -8.52 -8.83 8.42
C GLY A 271 -8.46 -8.27 7.01
N THR A 272 -9.61 -7.77 6.58
CA THR A 272 -9.80 -7.10 5.29
C THR A 272 -10.96 -6.10 5.38
N ASN A 273 -11.17 -5.33 4.32
CA ASN A 273 -12.21 -4.33 4.23
C ASN A 273 -13.34 -4.79 3.29
N LEU A 274 -14.59 -4.67 3.74
CA LEU A 274 -15.78 -4.66 2.90
C LEU A 274 -16.26 -3.22 2.77
N SER A 275 -16.29 -2.72 1.54
CA SER A 275 -16.40 -1.28 1.30
C SER A 275 -17.56 -0.93 0.37
N ALA A 276 -18.13 0.27 0.56
CA ALA A 276 -19.00 0.92 -0.43
C ALA A 276 -20.18 0.04 -0.90
N TYR A 277 -20.31 -0.18 -2.22
CA TYR A 277 -21.43 -0.90 -2.82
C TYR A 277 -21.49 -2.37 -2.39
N ALA A 278 -20.36 -2.97 -2.01
CA ALA A 278 -20.32 -4.31 -1.45
C ALA A 278 -21.21 -4.44 -0.19
N LEU A 279 -21.31 -3.38 0.62
CA LEU A 279 -22.09 -3.40 1.86
C LEU A 279 -23.59 -3.44 1.59
N PHE A 280 -24.08 -2.64 0.65
CA PHE A 280 -25.51 -2.37 0.52
C PHE A 280 -26.20 -3.09 -0.64
N LEU A 281 -25.46 -3.38 -1.72
CA LEU A 281 -26.03 -3.97 -2.94
C LEU A 281 -25.74 -5.47 -3.08
N THR A 282 -24.90 -6.06 -2.23
CA THR A 282 -24.73 -7.51 -2.17
C THR A 282 -26.02 -8.16 -1.64
N SER A 283 -26.49 -9.24 -2.28
CA SER A 283 -27.69 -9.96 -1.85
C SER A 283 -27.47 -10.67 -0.51
N ASP A 284 -28.54 -10.90 0.25
CA ASP A 284 -28.43 -11.49 1.59
C ASP A 284 -27.81 -12.89 1.57
N ASP A 285 -28.09 -13.69 0.54
CA ASP A 285 -27.48 -15.00 0.33
C ASP A 285 -25.99 -14.89 -0.01
N ALA A 286 -25.61 -13.92 -0.83
CA ALA A 286 -24.21 -13.66 -1.13
C ALA A 286 -23.46 -13.17 0.12
N ILE A 287 -24.05 -12.31 0.96
CA ILE A 287 -23.48 -11.88 2.24
C ILE A 287 -23.14 -13.10 3.12
N LYS A 288 -24.11 -14.00 3.32
CA LYS A 288 -23.91 -15.22 4.11
C LYS A 288 -22.84 -16.13 3.53
N LEU A 289 -22.81 -16.28 2.20
CA LEU A 289 -21.81 -17.07 1.49
C LEU A 289 -20.41 -16.46 1.65
N GLN A 290 -20.29 -15.14 1.53
CA GLN A 290 -19.01 -14.44 1.65
C GLN A 290 -18.46 -14.46 3.07
N ALA A 291 -19.30 -14.38 4.11
CA ALA A 291 -18.84 -14.56 5.50
C ALA A 291 -18.18 -15.94 5.70
N LYS A 292 -18.76 -17.01 5.14
CA LYS A 292 -18.16 -18.36 5.14
C LYS A 292 -16.85 -18.40 4.39
N ARG A 293 -16.80 -17.78 3.20
CA ARG A 293 -15.60 -17.72 2.37
C ARG A 293 -14.48 -16.96 3.07
N LEU A 294 -14.75 -15.81 3.66
CA LEU A 294 -13.79 -15.03 4.44
C LEU A 294 -13.20 -15.84 5.61
N SER A 295 -14.05 -16.61 6.31
CA SER A 295 -13.61 -17.51 7.38
C SER A 295 -12.68 -18.60 6.85
N ALA A 296 -13.03 -19.21 5.71
CA ALA A 296 -12.21 -20.21 5.03
C ALA A 296 -10.90 -19.64 4.46
N LEU A 297 -10.88 -18.36 4.06
CA LEU A 297 -9.65 -17.66 3.65
C LEU A 297 -8.73 -17.31 4.83
N GLY A 298 -9.18 -17.52 6.08
CA GLY A 298 -8.40 -17.33 7.30
C GLY A 298 -8.58 -15.99 7.98
N PHE A 299 -9.48 -15.12 7.49
CA PHE A 299 -9.78 -13.84 8.15
C PHE A 299 -10.53 -14.04 9.47
N ASN A 300 -10.23 -13.21 10.47
CA ASN A 300 -10.98 -13.12 11.73
C ASN A 300 -11.37 -11.69 12.11
N LEU A 301 -11.14 -10.72 11.24
CA LEU A 301 -11.61 -9.34 11.37
C LEU A 301 -12.05 -8.80 10.02
N VAL A 302 -13.16 -8.06 10.00
CA VAL A 302 -13.62 -7.33 8.81
C VAL A 302 -13.99 -5.91 9.19
N ARG A 303 -13.46 -4.93 8.45
CA ARG A 303 -13.83 -3.52 8.58
C ARG A 303 -14.95 -3.18 7.59
N LEU A 304 -16.01 -2.52 8.08
CA LEU A 304 -17.11 -2.04 7.26
C LEU A 304 -16.87 -0.57 6.88
N HIS A 305 -16.39 -0.35 5.66
CA HIS A 305 -15.79 0.92 5.23
C HIS A 305 -16.59 1.62 4.12
N HIS A 306 -16.36 2.93 3.93
CA HIS A 306 -17.12 3.77 2.98
C HIS A 306 -18.66 3.66 3.08
N HIS A 307 -19.17 3.28 4.25
CA HIS A 307 -20.60 3.11 4.48
C HIS A 307 -21.35 4.45 4.51
N ASP A 308 -20.65 5.58 4.67
CA ASP A 308 -21.18 6.95 4.79
C ASP A 308 -20.82 7.86 3.61
N SER A 309 -20.14 7.33 2.59
CA SER A 309 -19.50 8.12 1.54
C SER A 309 -20.51 8.65 0.51
N PRO A 310 -20.31 9.87 -0.03
CA PRO A 310 -21.30 10.58 -0.83
C PRO A 310 -21.48 10.03 -2.24
N TRP A 311 -20.53 9.21 -2.71
CA TRP A 311 -20.54 8.57 -4.03
C TRP A 311 -21.10 7.15 -3.98
N VAL A 312 -21.51 6.65 -2.81
CA VAL A 312 -22.08 5.31 -2.63
C VAL A 312 -23.60 5.43 -2.52
N PHE A 313 -24.34 4.68 -3.34
CA PHE A 313 -25.80 4.76 -3.40
C PHE A 313 -26.46 3.36 -3.46
N PRO A 314 -27.25 2.97 -2.43
CA PRO A 314 -27.47 3.68 -1.17
C PRO A 314 -26.22 3.66 -0.27
N ASN A 315 -26.13 4.61 0.66
CA ASN A 315 -25.20 4.59 1.80
C ASN A 315 -25.99 4.51 3.13
N ILE A 316 -25.35 4.69 4.29
CA ILE A 316 -26.01 4.58 5.61
C ILE A 316 -27.13 5.61 5.84
N PHE A 317 -27.15 6.71 5.10
CA PHE A 317 -28.21 7.73 5.11
C PHE A 317 -29.31 7.48 4.07
N GLY A 318 -29.18 6.43 3.25
CA GLY A 318 -30.14 6.04 2.21
C GLY A 318 -29.63 6.28 0.78
N ASP A 319 -30.55 6.25 -0.20
CA ASP A 319 -30.21 6.52 -1.59
C ASP A 319 -30.28 8.03 -1.90
N GLY A 320 -29.10 8.66 -1.91
CA GLY A 320 -28.95 10.08 -2.24
C GLY A 320 -29.36 10.46 -3.68
N ARG A 321 -29.66 9.51 -4.58
CA ARG A 321 -30.28 9.81 -5.89
C ARG A 321 -31.78 10.10 -5.76
N VAL A 322 -32.41 9.64 -4.68
CA VAL A 322 -33.84 9.78 -4.42
C VAL A 322 -34.09 10.92 -3.44
N THR A 323 -33.33 10.97 -2.34
CA THR A 323 -33.44 12.01 -1.32
C THR A 323 -32.07 12.37 -0.76
N ARG A 324 -31.58 13.57 -1.06
CA ARG A 324 -30.33 14.11 -0.49
C ARG A 324 -30.54 15.38 0.32
N SER A 325 -31.62 15.42 1.10
CA SER A 325 -31.96 16.63 1.85
C SER A 325 -31.10 16.80 3.10
N THR A 326 -30.78 15.74 3.85
CA THR A 326 -30.02 15.80 5.12
C THR A 326 -29.29 14.49 5.43
N THR A 327 -28.22 14.54 6.23
CA THR A 327 -27.56 13.36 6.80
C THR A 327 -27.87 13.17 8.30
N GLN A 328 -28.95 13.78 8.81
CA GLN A 328 -29.32 13.69 10.23
C GLN A 328 -30.03 12.38 10.61
N GLN A 329 -30.47 11.57 9.65
CA GLN A 329 -31.22 10.34 9.88
C GLN A 329 -30.58 9.16 9.16
N LEU A 330 -30.50 8.01 9.83
CA LEU A 330 -30.02 6.76 9.26
C LEU A 330 -31.15 6.07 8.50
N SER A 331 -30.84 5.43 7.37
CA SER A 331 -31.81 4.62 6.63
C SER A 331 -32.00 3.26 7.33
N PRO A 332 -33.25 2.88 7.69
CA PRO A 332 -33.54 1.56 8.23
C PRO A 332 -33.15 0.42 7.29
N GLU A 333 -33.30 0.61 5.98
CA GLU A 333 -32.95 -0.37 4.95
C GLU A 333 -31.43 -0.58 4.88
N SER A 334 -30.65 0.51 4.92
CA SER A 334 -29.20 0.44 4.96
C SER A 334 -28.69 -0.17 6.27
N LEU A 335 -29.30 0.17 7.41
CA LEU A 335 -28.98 -0.46 8.70
C LEU A 335 -29.25 -1.96 8.69
N LYS A 336 -30.33 -2.43 8.07
CA LYS A 336 -30.61 -3.87 7.94
C LYS A 336 -29.51 -4.62 7.18
N LYS A 337 -28.87 -3.98 6.18
CA LYS A 337 -27.72 -4.56 5.47
C LYS A 337 -26.49 -4.67 6.37
N ILE A 338 -26.18 -3.61 7.13
CA ILE A 338 -25.08 -3.64 8.11
C ILE A 338 -25.36 -4.69 9.19
N ASP A 339 -26.60 -4.77 9.70
CA ASP A 339 -27.03 -5.77 10.67
C ASP A 339 -26.76 -7.19 10.18
N TRP A 340 -27.11 -7.46 8.92
CA TRP A 340 -26.96 -8.77 8.30
C TRP A 340 -25.49 -9.15 8.08
N TRP A 341 -24.64 -8.21 7.66
CA TRP A 341 -23.18 -8.41 7.60
C TRP A 341 -22.62 -8.77 8.97
N ILE A 342 -22.91 -7.97 10.00
CA ILE A 342 -22.43 -8.22 11.38
C ILE A 342 -22.88 -9.60 11.84
N LYS A 343 -24.15 -9.96 11.62
CA LYS A 343 -24.69 -11.28 11.99
C LYS A 343 -23.94 -12.42 11.29
N CYS A 344 -23.75 -12.34 9.98
CA CYS A 344 -23.12 -13.40 9.20
C CYS A 344 -21.63 -13.56 9.55
N LEU A 345 -20.91 -12.45 9.72
CA LEU A 345 -19.50 -12.48 10.14
C LEU A 345 -19.36 -13.06 11.55
N LYS A 346 -20.23 -12.63 12.48
CA LYS A 346 -20.30 -13.14 13.85
C LYS A 346 -20.52 -14.65 13.89
N ASP A 347 -21.47 -15.18 13.12
CA ASP A 347 -21.74 -16.62 13.06
C ASP A 347 -20.52 -17.43 12.58
N GLU A 348 -19.67 -16.82 11.77
CA GLU A 348 -18.46 -17.43 11.21
C GLU A 348 -17.18 -17.12 12.03
N GLY A 349 -17.33 -16.55 13.23
CA GLY A 349 -16.23 -16.31 14.17
C GLY A 349 -15.34 -15.15 13.76
N ILE A 350 -15.85 -14.25 12.92
CA ILE A 350 -15.15 -13.07 12.42
C ILE A 350 -15.66 -11.85 13.20
N TYR A 351 -14.72 -11.11 13.81
CA TYR A 351 -15.01 -9.86 14.50
C TYR A 351 -15.17 -8.70 13.49
N VAL A 352 -15.75 -7.59 13.93
CA VAL A 352 -16.05 -6.43 13.07
C VAL A 352 -15.40 -5.16 13.58
N TRP A 353 -14.82 -4.37 12.67
CA TRP A 353 -14.36 -3.01 12.92
C TRP A 353 -15.34 -2.00 12.28
N LEU A 354 -15.77 -0.99 13.04
CA LEU A 354 -16.73 0.02 12.58
C LEU A 354 -16.10 1.41 12.49
N ASP A 355 -16.38 2.11 11.40
CA ASP A 355 -16.01 3.51 11.26
C ASP A 355 -17.15 4.44 11.72
N LEU A 356 -16.82 5.59 12.31
CA LEU A 356 -17.78 6.63 12.67
C LEU A 356 -17.75 7.83 11.72
N HIS A 357 -16.71 7.92 10.88
CA HIS A 357 -16.61 8.86 9.79
C HIS A 357 -15.58 8.36 8.77
N VAL A 358 -15.97 8.27 7.50
CA VAL A 358 -15.05 8.01 6.38
C VAL A 358 -15.00 9.19 5.42
N GLN A 359 -16.11 9.45 4.73
CA GLN A 359 -16.24 10.60 3.83
C GLN A 359 -17.63 11.25 3.94
N ARG A 360 -18.34 11.07 5.06
CA ARG A 360 -19.64 11.74 5.25
C ARG A 360 -19.55 13.21 4.89
N VAL A 361 -20.56 13.67 4.17
CA VAL A 361 -20.73 15.08 3.78
C VAL A 361 -21.92 15.70 4.50
N PHE A 362 -21.95 17.02 4.58
CA PHE A 362 -23.08 17.78 5.09
C PHE A 362 -23.76 18.60 4.00
N THR A 363 -25.06 18.79 4.14
CA THR A 363 -25.89 19.67 3.32
C THR A 363 -26.29 20.92 4.12
N GLU A 364 -26.94 21.88 3.44
CA GLU A 364 -27.46 23.09 4.09
C GLU A 364 -28.47 22.78 5.22
N ASN A 365 -29.16 21.65 5.14
CA ASN A 365 -30.17 21.25 6.13
C ASN A 365 -29.55 20.54 7.36
N ASP A 366 -28.24 20.34 7.40
CA ASP A 366 -27.56 19.74 8.55
C ASP A 366 -27.21 20.76 9.65
N ASN A 367 -27.60 22.03 9.46
CA ASN A 367 -27.45 23.14 10.41
C ASN A 367 -26.01 23.39 10.86
N ILE A 368 -25.08 23.40 9.90
CA ILE A 368 -23.66 23.61 10.16
C ILE A 368 -23.33 25.10 10.22
N PHE A 369 -22.67 25.52 11.29
CA PHE A 369 -22.13 26.87 11.45
C PHE A 369 -21.15 27.19 10.31
N GLY A 370 -21.36 28.32 9.65
CA GLY A 370 -20.52 28.72 8.52
C GLY A 370 -20.63 27.80 7.31
N PHE A 371 -21.76 27.09 7.14
CA PHE A 371 -21.95 26.25 5.96
C PHE A 371 -21.77 27.04 4.66
N ASP A 372 -22.24 28.27 4.59
CA ASP A 372 -22.18 29.16 3.43
C ASP A 372 -20.76 29.43 2.90
N GLU A 373 -19.74 29.42 3.75
CA GLU A 373 -18.34 29.64 3.32
C GLU A 373 -17.60 28.35 2.95
N LEU A 374 -18.03 27.19 3.46
CA LEU A 374 -17.31 25.93 3.21
C LEU A 374 -17.33 25.54 1.74
N PRO A 375 -16.22 25.01 1.18
CA PRO A 375 -16.15 24.58 -0.22
C PRO A 375 -17.30 23.64 -0.58
N LYS A 376 -17.95 23.94 -1.70
CA LYS A 376 -19.06 23.16 -2.24
C LYS A 376 -18.57 22.27 -3.35
N GLU A 377 -18.91 21.00 -3.22
CA GLU A 377 -18.69 19.99 -4.25
C GLU A 377 -19.86 19.97 -5.24
N GLU A 378 -19.77 19.06 -6.22
CA GLU A 378 -20.89 18.71 -7.08
C GLU A 378 -22.13 18.41 -6.21
N GLN A 379 -23.28 19.00 -6.52
CA GLN A 379 -24.54 18.86 -5.74
C GLN A 379 -24.58 19.61 -4.39
N ASN A 380 -23.74 20.64 -4.19
CA ASN A 380 -23.85 21.61 -3.08
C ASN A 380 -23.71 21.02 -1.65
N PHE A 381 -22.99 19.91 -1.50
CA PHE A 381 -22.57 19.39 -0.19
C PHE A 381 -21.14 19.82 0.15
N THR A 382 -20.72 19.58 1.40
CA THR A 382 -19.35 19.86 1.86
C THR A 382 -18.77 18.72 2.71
N TYR A 383 -17.46 18.47 2.59
CA TYR A 383 -16.72 17.53 3.43
C TYR A 383 -16.38 18.14 4.80
N LEU A 384 -16.18 17.30 5.82
CA LEU A 384 -15.88 17.73 7.19
C LEU A 384 -14.42 17.59 7.64
N LYS A 385 -13.56 16.97 6.81
CA LYS A 385 -12.14 16.81 7.11
C LYS A 385 -11.47 18.18 7.33
N GLY A 386 -10.63 18.29 8.36
CA GLY A 386 -10.05 19.56 8.82
C GLY A 386 -11.01 20.47 9.61
N TYR A 387 -12.25 20.66 9.14
CA TYR A 387 -13.19 21.60 9.77
C TYR A 387 -13.77 21.11 11.10
N SER A 388 -13.89 19.79 11.27
CA SER A 388 -14.37 19.15 12.51
C SER A 388 -13.59 19.57 13.76
N TYR A 389 -12.33 19.97 13.62
CA TYR A 389 -11.49 20.39 14.73
C TYR A 389 -11.82 21.77 15.30
N VAL A 390 -12.43 22.66 14.52
CA VAL A 390 -12.78 24.03 14.94
C VAL A 390 -14.27 24.35 14.86
N ASN A 391 -15.10 23.40 14.41
CA ASN A 391 -16.53 23.62 14.24
C ASN A 391 -17.37 22.74 15.19
N LEU A 392 -17.85 23.35 16.28
CA LEU A 392 -18.67 22.67 17.29
C LEU A 392 -19.99 22.09 16.73
N THR A 393 -20.55 22.66 15.67
CA THR A 393 -21.79 22.10 15.07
C THR A 393 -21.51 20.83 14.27
N ILE A 394 -20.35 20.74 13.61
CA ILE A 394 -19.86 19.49 12.99
C ILE A 394 -19.61 18.44 14.08
N GLN A 395 -18.90 18.79 15.15
CA GLN A 395 -18.63 17.86 16.27
C GLN A 395 -19.93 17.31 16.87
N LYS A 396 -20.94 18.18 17.09
CA LYS A 396 -22.27 17.76 17.54
C LYS A 396 -22.96 16.82 16.54
N ALA A 397 -22.84 17.07 15.24
CA ALA A 397 -23.42 16.21 14.21
C ALA A 397 -22.73 14.84 14.11
N MET A 398 -21.42 14.79 14.36
CA MET A 398 -20.65 13.55 14.48
C MET A 398 -21.07 12.75 15.71
N LYS A 399 -21.19 13.39 16.89
CA LYS A 399 -21.67 12.75 18.13
C LYS A 399 -23.08 12.17 18.00
N ARG A 400 -24.01 12.93 17.38
CA ARG A 400 -25.38 12.44 17.12
C ARG A 400 -25.39 11.21 16.22
N PHE A 401 -24.58 11.21 15.16
CA PHE A 401 -24.46 10.05 14.28
C PHE A 401 -23.87 8.85 15.01
N ALA A 402 -22.77 9.03 15.73
CA ALA A 402 -22.13 7.94 16.48
C ALA A 402 -23.08 7.33 17.51
N GLU A 403 -23.85 8.16 18.22
CA GLU A 403 -24.88 7.69 19.15
C GLU A 403 -25.98 6.91 18.43
N ALA A 404 -26.60 7.47 17.38
CA ALA A 404 -27.64 6.79 16.62
C ALA A 404 -27.15 5.45 16.02
N TYR A 405 -25.93 5.42 15.49
CA TYR A 405 -25.35 4.25 14.85
C TYR A 405 -24.97 3.17 15.86
N LEU A 406 -24.30 3.52 16.97
CA LEU A 406 -23.80 2.54 17.94
C LEU A 406 -24.87 2.05 18.92
N THR A 407 -25.93 2.83 19.16
CA THR A 407 -27.08 2.42 19.97
C THR A 407 -28.14 1.66 19.19
N HIS A 408 -28.05 1.64 17.85
CA HIS A 408 -28.92 0.85 16.99
C HIS A 408 -28.85 -0.64 17.38
N VAL A 409 -30.03 -1.23 17.62
CA VAL A 409 -30.17 -2.64 17.96
C VAL A 409 -30.20 -3.45 16.67
N ASN A 410 -29.18 -4.29 16.49
CA ASN A 410 -29.11 -5.21 15.36
C ASN A 410 -30.32 -6.15 15.40
N SER A 411 -31.14 -6.10 14.34
CA SER A 411 -32.39 -6.87 14.24
C SER A 411 -32.19 -8.39 14.23
N TYR A 412 -30.98 -8.89 13.93
CA TYR A 412 -30.67 -10.32 13.87
C TYR A 412 -29.88 -10.84 15.08
N THR A 413 -29.10 -10.00 15.78
CA THR A 413 -28.38 -10.41 17.00
C THR A 413 -29.11 -10.01 18.28
N GLY A 414 -30.03 -9.04 18.21
CA GLY A 414 -30.75 -8.50 19.36
C GLY A 414 -29.90 -7.61 20.28
N LEU A 415 -28.67 -7.27 19.87
CA LEU A 415 -27.75 -6.43 20.62
C LEU A 415 -27.57 -5.08 19.92
N ALA A 416 -27.46 -4.02 20.71
CA ALA A 416 -26.94 -2.76 20.18
C ALA A 416 -25.48 -2.95 19.75
N TYR A 417 -25.02 -2.26 18.70
CA TYR A 417 -23.62 -2.42 18.24
C TYR A 417 -22.60 -2.16 19.35
N LYS A 418 -22.84 -1.16 20.22
CA LYS A 418 -21.98 -0.89 21.39
C LYS A 418 -21.95 -2.01 22.43
N ASP A 419 -22.98 -2.87 22.46
CA ASP A 419 -23.15 -3.96 23.41
C ASP A 419 -22.83 -5.34 22.79
N ASP A 420 -22.51 -5.41 21.49
CA ASP A 420 -22.14 -6.65 20.83
C ASP A 420 -20.61 -6.87 20.89
N PRO A 421 -20.11 -7.87 21.64
CA PRO A 421 -18.67 -8.15 21.74
C PRO A 421 -18.06 -8.69 20.44
N ALA A 422 -18.86 -8.95 19.40
CA ALA A 422 -18.34 -9.24 18.06
C ALA A 422 -17.77 -7.98 17.38
N ILE A 423 -18.14 -6.78 17.82
CA ILE A 423 -17.44 -5.55 17.44
C ILE A 423 -16.10 -5.54 18.18
N ALA A 424 -14.99 -5.54 17.44
CA ALA A 424 -13.64 -5.57 18.01
C ALA A 424 -13.15 -4.17 18.38
N ALA A 425 -13.47 -3.14 17.60
CA ALA A 425 -13.04 -1.76 17.81
C ALA A 425 -13.83 -0.78 16.93
N VAL A 426 -13.70 0.52 17.22
CA VAL A 426 -14.27 1.61 16.43
C VAL A 426 -13.22 2.66 16.06
N LEU A 427 -13.33 3.27 14.89
CA LEU A 427 -12.50 4.40 14.43
C LEU A 427 -13.33 5.69 14.40
N ILE A 428 -12.83 6.76 15.04
CA ILE A 428 -13.53 8.05 15.08
C ILE A 428 -13.56 8.71 13.71
N THR A 429 -12.41 8.79 13.02
CA THR A 429 -12.32 9.34 11.66
C THR A 429 -11.32 8.61 10.81
N ASN A 430 -11.65 8.34 9.55
CA ASN A 430 -10.70 7.87 8.56
C ASN A 430 -9.84 9.02 8.01
N GLU A 431 -8.51 8.93 8.14
CA GLU A 431 -7.55 9.80 7.43
C GLU A 431 -7.91 11.29 7.53
N ASN A 432 -8.02 11.81 8.75
CA ASN A 432 -8.40 13.19 9.01
C ASN A 432 -7.53 13.77 10.12
N ASP A 433 -6.30 14.14 9.82
CA ASP A 433 -5.42 14.87 10.74
C ASP A 433 -5.32 16.35 10.34
N VAL A 434 -5.06 17.21 11.33
CA VAL A 434 -4.72 18.62 11.08
C VAL A 434 -3.22 18.86 11.17
N THR A 435 -2.46 17.90 11.68
CA THR A 435 -1.01 18.01 11.86
C THR A 435 -0.22 17.97 10.55
N ASN A 436 -0.72 17.35 9.48
CA ASN A 436 -0.04 17.25 8.19
C ASN A 436 -0.95 17.59 6.99
N HIS A 437 -2.17 17.06 6.92
CA HIS A 437 -2.99 17.11 5.71
C HIS A 437 -4.02 18.25 5.70
N PHE A 438 -4.85 18.37 6.73
CA PHE A 438 -6.03 19.24 6.67
C PHE A 438 -5.89 20.55 7.46
N GLY A 439 -4.77 20.79 8.17
CA GLY A 439 -4.53 22.06 8.84
C GLY A 439 -4.49 23.26 7.89
N ASN A 440 -4.06 23.05 6.64
CA ASN A 440 -4.02 24.09 5.61
C ASN A 440 -5.42 24.57 5.18
N ALA A 441 -6.47 23.79 5.42
CA ALA A 441 -7.84 24.15 5.07
C ALA A 441 -8.37 25.32 5.93
N LEU A 442 -7.72 25.63 7.05
CA LEU A 442 -8.16 26.66 8.01
C LEU A 442 -7.42 28.00 7.87
N LEU A 443 -6.54 28.12 6.88
CA LEU A 443 -5.64 29.27 6.69
C LEU A 443 -6.36 30.51 6.10
N PRO A 444 -5.80 31.72 6.30
CA PRO A 444 -6.43 32.96 5.83
C PRO A 444 -6.66 33.04 4.32
N ASP A 445 -5.80 32.40 3.52
CA ASP A 445 -5.88 32.38 2.05
C ASP A 445 -7.01 31.47 1.52
N LYS A 446 -7.68 30.71 2.39
CA LYS A 446 -8.78 29.80 1.99
C LYS A 446 -10.14 30.48 1.89
N ASN A 447 -10.24 31.78 2.22
CA ASN A 447 -11.49 32.56 2.20
C ASN A 447 -12.63 31.97 3.05
N LEU A 448 -12.29 31.43 4.24
CA LEU A 448 -13.24 30.87 5.22
C LEU A 448 -13.30 31.74 6.49
N PRO A 449 -13.86 32.96 6.45
CA PRO A 449 -13.70 33.96 7.51
C PRO A 449 -14.27 33.56 8.87
N LYS A 450 -15.26 32.66 8.95
CA LYS A 450 -15.81 32.18 10.23
C LYS A 450 -14.92 31.08 10.83
N HIS A 451 -14.52 30.07 10.06
CA HIS A 451 -13.65 28.98 10.54
C HIS A 451 -12.23 29.46 10.80
N ASN A 452 -11.66 30.26 9.90
CA ASN A 452 -10.33 30.85 10.07
C ASN A 452 -10.28 31.70 11.35
N ARG A 453 -11.32 32.50 11.66
CA ARG A 453 -11.35 33.29 12.90
C ARG A 453 -11.22 32.42 14.15
N VAL A 454 -11.91 31.27 14.20
CA VAL A 454 -11.80 30.34 15.32
C VAL A 454 -10.39 29.74 15.38
N TYR A 455 -9.87 29.26 14.26
CA TYR A 455 -8.51 28.71 14.18
C TYR A 455 -7.44 29.70 14.63
N MET A 456 -7.48 30.94 14.15
CA MET A 456 -6.52 31.99 14.51
C MET A 456 -6.63 32.36 16.00
N ALA A 457 -7.84 32.44 16.55
CA ALA A 457 -8.05 32.73 17.97
C ALA A 457 -7.51 31.61 18.87
N GLU A 458 -7.73 30.35 18.50
CA GLU A 458 -7.18 29.19 19.20
C GLU A 458 -5.65 29.16 19.14
N ALA A 459 -5.06 29.44 17.96
CA ALA A 459 -3.61 29.50 17.78
C ALA A 459 -2.97 30.64 18.60
N GLU A 460 -3.58 31.83 18.61
CA GLU A 460 -3.13 32.98 19.40
C GLU A 460 -3.22 32.69 20.92
N ALA A 461 -4.32 32.07 21.36
CA ALA A 461 -4.50 31.68 22.75
C ALA A 461 -3.44 30.65 23.19
N PHE A 462 -3.20 29.62 22.39
CA PHE A 462 -2.16 28.62 22.65
C PHE A 462 -0.77 29.26 22.70
N ALA A 463 -0.43 30.10 21.72
CA ALA A 463 0.85 30.81 21.68
C ALA A 463 1.06 31.69 22.91
N LYS A 464 0.03 32.45 23.32
CA LYS A 464 0.08 33.29 24.52
C LYS A 464 0.23 32.48 25.80
N GLN A 465 -0.51 31.37 25.93
CA GLN A 465 -0.45 30.50 27.10
C GLN A 465 0.95 29.91 27.31
N HIS A 466 1.63 29.56 26.22
CA HIS A 466 2.91 28.87 26.24
C HIS A 466 4.12 29.76 25.88
N ASN A 467 3.91 31.08 25.76
CA ASN A 467 4.95 32.04 25.38
C ASN A 467 5.69 31.69 24.06
N LEU A 468 4.92 31.26 23.06
CA LEU A 468 5.39 30.91 21.71
C LEU A 468 5.12 32.06 20.72
N SER A 469 5.78 32.02 19.56
CA SER A 469 5.51 32.96 18.48
C SER A 469 4.10 32.76 17.91
N ALA A 470 3.23 33.75 18.07
CA ALA A 470 1.89 33.73 17.48
C ALA A 470 1.96 33.56 15.96
N ASP A 471 2.91 34.22 15.30
CA ASP A 471 3.08 34.18 13.84
C ASP A 471 3.48 32.79 13.32
N GLN A 472 4.24 32.01 14.08
CA GLN A 472 4.61 30.64 13.68
C GLN A 472 3.53 29.62 14.05
N THR A 473 2.76 29.87 15.12
CA THR A 473 1.83 28.88 15.69
C THR A 473 0.67 28.54 14.76
N TRP A 474 0.18 29.48 13.93
CA TRP A 474 -0.94 29.20 13.01
C TRP A 474 -0.50 28.60 11.66
N ARG A 475 0.80 28.58 11.34
CA ARG A 475 1.31 28.13 10.03
C ARG A 475 1.36 26.61 9.97
N SER A 476 0.25 25.99 9.63
CA SER A 476 0.05 24.54 9.76
C SER A 476 1.05 23.66 8.99
N TRP A 477 1.69 24.20 7.94
CA TRP A 477 2.72 23.52 7.17
C TRP A 477 4.12 23.55 7.81
N GLU A 478 4.40 24.45 8.77
CA GLU A 478 5.73 24.61 9.38
C GLU A 478 5.94 23.66 10.57
N PRO A 479 7.18 23.16 10.79
CA PRO A 479 7.59 22.59 12.08
C PRO A 479 7.56 23.61 13.22
N GLY A 480 7.67 23.13 14.46
CA GLY A 480 7.82 23.96 15.66
C GLY A 480 6.50 24.25 16.38
N PRO A 481 6.25 25.50 16.84
CA PRO A 481 5.05 25.86 17.59
C PRO A 481 3.73 25.40 16.95
N SER A 482 3.67 25.45 15.62
CA SER A 482 2.52 24.97 14.84
C SER A 482 2.20 23.49 15.10
N LYS A 483 3.20 22.61 15.08
CA LYS A 483 2.97 21.17 15.33
C LYS A 483 2.53 20.90 16.76
N MET A 484 3.00 21.67 17.74
CA MET A 484 2.51 21.56 19.11
C MET A 484 1.03 21.96 19.20
N PHE A 485 0.67 23.14 18.67
CA PHE A 485 -0.71 23.62 18.66
C PHE A 485 -1.67 22.66 17.94
N LEU A 486 -1.30 22.17 16.77
CA LEU A 486 -2.16 21.26 16.00
C LEU A 486 -2.37 19.93 16.72
N ASN A 487 -1.36 19.41 17.43
CA ASN A 487 -1.54 18.23 18.26
C ASN A 487 -2.48 18.49 19.45
N ASP A 488 -2.41 19.67 20.07
CA ASP A 488 -3.35 20.04 21.13
C ASP A 488 -4.80 20.16 20.62
N LEU A 489 -4.98 20.85 19.49
CA LEU A 489 -6.27 21.02 18.83
C LEU A 489 -6.89 19.66 18.44
N GLU A 490 -6.09 18.81 17.80
CA GLU A 490 -6.51 17.46 17.38
C GLU A 490 -6.84 16.58 18.58
N ARG A 491 -5.98 16.58 19.62
CA ARG A 491 -6.24 15.83 20.85
C ARG A 491 -7.52 16.26 21.53
N ARG A 492 -7.80 17.56 21.64
CA ARG A 492 -9.01 18.05 22.34
C ARG A 492 -10.28 17.50 21.68
N PHE A 493 -10.32 17.50 20.35
CA PHE A 493 -11.39 16.84 19.60
C PHE A 493 -11.45 15.34 19.87
N ASN A 494 -10.31 14.65 19.81
CA ASN A 494 -10.22 13.20 20.04
C ASN A 494 -10.75 12.82 21.44
N VAL A 495 -10.30 13.51 22.49
CA VAL A 495 -10.72 13.27 23.88
C VAL A 495 -12.21 13.52 24.06
N ASP A 496 -12.74 14.61 23.49
CA ASP A 496 -14.16 14.94 23.56
C ASP A 496 -15.05 13.89 22.87
N MET A 497 -14.63 13.39 21.71
CA MET A 497 -15.30 12.27 21.02
C MET A 497 -15.20 10.97 21.82
N ILE A 498 -14.03 10.61 22.36
CA ILE A 498 -13.84 9.41 23.19
C ILE A 498 -14.74 9.49 24.44
N GLN A 499 -14.78 10.62 25.13
CA GLN A 499 -15.63 10.81 26.31
C GLN A 499 -17.11 10.64 25.97
N HIS A 500 -17.57 11.18 24.84
CA HIS A 500 -18.94 10.96 24.35
C HIS A 500 -19.22 9.47 24.11
N LEU A 501 -18.33 8.77 23.40
CA LEU A 501 -18.46 7.34 23.11
C LEU A 501 -18.49 6.48 24.38
N ARG A 502 -17.62 6.77 25.35
CA ARG A 502 -17.63 6.11 26.66
C ARG A 502 -18.91 6.44 27.43
N GLY A 503 -19.40 7.67 27.37
CA GLY A 503 -20.64 8.12 28.01
C GLY A 503 -21.89 7.39 27.51
N ILE A 504 -21.96 7.07 26.21
CA ILE A 504 -23.07 6.26 25.64
C ILE A 504 -22.86 4.74 25.84
N GLY A 505 -21.74 4.31 26.42
CA GLY A 505 -21.49 2.94 26.84
C GLY A 505 -20.65 2.08 25.89
N VAL A 506 -19.88 2.67 24.96
CA VAL A 506 -18.92 1.93 24.12
C VAL A 506 -17.82 1.32 25.00
N LYS A 507 -17.55 0.02 24.85
CA LYS A 507 -16.58 -0.74 25.68
C LYS A 507 -15.31 -1.17 24.94
N VAL A 508 -15.38 -1.26 23.62
CA VAL A 508 -14.28 -1.70 22.75
C VAL A 508 -13.18 -0.63 22.64
N PRO A 509 -11.97 -0.96 22.20
CA PRO A 509 -10.93 0.01 21.87
C PRO A 509 -11.43 1.03 20.84
N ILE A 510 -11.04 2.28 21.03
CA ILE A 510 -11.35 3.41 20.16
C ILE A 510 -10.04 3.90 19.53
N ALA A 511 -9.93 3.79 18.21
CA ALA A 511 -8.92 4.48 17.42
C ALA A 511 -9.41 5.91 17.10
N THR A 512 -8.49 6.87 17.09
CA THR A 512 -8.76 8.28 16.76
C THR A 512 -8.93 8.47 15.24
N THR A 513 -7.95 9.12 14.60
CA THR A 513 -7.65 8.94 13.18
C THR A 513 -6.47 7.99 12.98
N SER A 514 -6.20 7.62 11.74
CA SER A 514 -5.00 6.91 11.31
C SER A 514 -3.82 7.85 11.10
N SER A 515 -2.59 7.35 11.29
CA SER A 515 -1.39 7.92 10.66
C SER A 515 -1.33 7.43 9.21
N TRP A 516 -1.23 8.33 8.25
CA TRP A 516 -1.40 8.00 6.83
C TRP A 516 -0.67 9.02 5.94
N GLY A 517 -0.67 8.81 4.62
CA GLY A 517 -0.34 9.87 3.66
C GLY A 517 1.04 10.54 3.82
N ARG A 518 2.06 9.80 4.30
CA ARG A 518 3.41 10.30 4.63
C ARG A 518 3.48 11.19 5.89
N ASN A 519 2.58 11.00 6.85
CA ASN A 519 2.64 11.65 8.16
C ASN A 519 4.00 11.50 8.84
N GLY A 520 4.55 12.61 9.34
CA GLY A 520 5.72 12.58 10.21
C GLY A 520 5.41 12.06 11.60
N LEU A 521 6.44 11.69 12.36
CA LEU A 521 6.30 11.28 13.76
C LEU A 521 5.63 12.35 14.64
N ASN A 522 5.71 13.62 14.23
CA ASN A 522 5.05 14.74 14.90
C ASN A 522 3.52 14.72 14.83
N SER A 523 2.91 13.77 14.11
CA SER A 523 1.46 13.53 14.12
C SER A 523 1.01 12.54 15.21
N LEU A 524 1.92 11.69 15.72
CA LEU A 524 1.61 10.64 16.69
C LEU A 524 1.09 11.16 18.05
N PRO A 525 1.56 12.30 18.62
CA PRO A 525 1.18 12.70 19.98
C PRO A 525 -0.34 12.81 20.17
N ALA A 526 -1.09 13.40 19.23
CA ALA A 526 -2.54 13.51 19.32
C ALA A 526 -3.26 12.14 19.24
N LEU A 527 -2.70 11.18 18.50
CA LEU A 527 -3.25 9.83 18.33
C LEU A 527 -3.12 9.00 19.61
N THR A 528 -2.17 9.34 20.51
CA THR A 528 -2.02 8.66 21.82
C THR A 528 -3.23 8.81 22.75
N ALA A 529 -4.18 9.71 22.42
CA ALA A 529 -5.45 9.82 23.11
C ALA A 529 -6.35 8.58 22.92
N GLY A 530 -6.22 7.88 21.79
CA GLY A 530 -6.93 6.63 21.51
C GLY A 530 -6.39 5.45 22.34
N ASP A 531 -7.16 4.36 22.38
CA ASP A 531 -6.73 3.12 23.03
C ASP A 531 -5.65 2.39 22.22
N VAL A 532 -5.61 2.63 20.90
CA VAL A 532 -4.66 2.05 19.94
C VAL A 532 -4.12 3.14 19.02
N ILE A 533 -2.94 2.92 18.44
CA ILE A 533 -2.47 3.68 17.28
C ILE A 533 -2.88 2.94 16.02
N ASP A 534 -3.48 3.65 15.08
CA ASP A 534 -3.88 3.08 13.80
C ASP A 534 -3.08 3.70 12.65
N VAL A 535 -2.72 2.89 11.65
CA VAL A 535 -1.87 3.30 10.52
C VAL A 535 -2.46 2.83 9.19
N HIS A 536 -2.36 3.68 8.18
CA HIS A 536 -2.59 3.31 6.78
C HIS A 536 -1.28 3.39 6.00
N SER A 537 -1.00 2.36 5.19
CA SER A 537 0.19 2.39 4.34
C SER A 537 -0.04 1.68 3.01
N TYR A 538 0.35 2.35 1.93
CA TYR A 538 0.26 1.82 0.57
C TYR A 538 1.64 1.78 -0.08
N GLY A 539 1.97 0.65 -0.70
CA GLY A 539 3.22 0.43 -1.43
C GLY A 539 3.04 0.47 -2.95
N GLY A 540 4.16 0.51 -3.67
CA GLY A 540 4.22 0.24 -5.12
C GLY A 540 4.87 -1.12 -5.41
N SER A 541 5.24 -1.37 -6.67
CA SER A 541 6.06 -2.52 -7.05
C SER A 541 7.40 -2.55 -6.29
N GLY A 542 7.99 -3.74 -6.12
CA GLY A 542 9.36 -3.89 -5.63
C GLY A 542 9.52 -3.67 -4.12
N GLN A 543 8.50 -3.94 -3.30
CA GLN A 543 8.60 -3.71 -1.84
C GLN A 543 9.74 -4.53 -1.19
N VAL A 544 10.03 -5.73 -1.69
CA VAL A 544 11.10 -6.59 -1.14
C VAL A 544 12.52 -6.17 -1.56
N GLU A 545 12.66 -5.40 -2.65
CA GLU A 545 13.93 -4.91 -3.19
C GLU A 545 14.29 -3.48 -2.74
N LYS A 546 13.40 -2.81 -1.99
CA LYS A 546 13.71 -1.50 -1.43
C LYS A 546 14.86 -1.56 -0.44
N ASN A 547 15.92 -0.80 -0.69
CA ASN A 547 17.12 -0.76 0.15
C ASN A 547 16.85 0.13 1.39
N PRO A 548 16.78 -0.43 2.61
CA PRO A 548 16.39 0.31 3.81
C PRO A 548 17.43 1.37 4.22
N LEU A 549 18.64 1.38 3.64
CA LEU A 549 19.60 2.46 3.85
C LEU A 549 19.12 3.78 3.22
N TYR A 550 18.37 3.71 2.11
CA TYR A 550 18.05 4.89 1.28
C TYR A 550 16.57 5.06 0.95
N SER A 551 15.77 4.02 1.12
CA SER A 551 14.45 3.91 0.51
C SER A 551 13.45 3.30 1.49
N ASP A 552 12.33 3.99 1.68
CA ASP A 552 11.22 3.58 2.53
C ASP A 552 10.26 2.65 1.80
N GLY A 553 9.76 1.64 2.49
CA GLY A 553 8.69 0.75 2.04
C GLY A 553 7.46 0.78 2.94
N ILE A 554 6.41 0.10 2.51
CA ILE A 554 5.13 0.01 3.20
C ILE A 554 5.28 -0.36 4.69
N VAL A 555 6.13 -1.34 5.01
CA VAL A 555 6.35 -1.78 6.40
C VAL A 555 7.07 -0.75 7.26
N ASN A 556 7.89 0.13 6.68
CA ASN A 556 8.60 1.15 7.45
C ASN A 556 7.63 2.22 7.96
N TRP A 557 6.63 2.59 7.15
CA TRP A 557 5.56 3.50 7.56
C TRP A 557 4.65 2.89 8.62
N ILE A 558 4.38 1.58 8.55
CA ILE A 558 3.64 0.89 9.60
C ILE A 558 4.45 0.87 10.91
N ALA A 559 5.71 0.44 10.86
CA ALA A 559 6.57 0.34 12.04
C ALA A 559 6.77 1.69 12.76
N ALA A 560 6.86 2.79 11.99
CA ALA A 560 6.97 4.14 12.54
C ALA A 560 5.73 4.58 13.34
N GLY A 561 4.60 3.86 13.26
CA GLY A 561 3.42 4.10 14.09
C GLY A 561 3.44 3.37 15.44
N GLN A 562 4.39 2.47 15.70
CA GLN A 562 4.44 1.69 16.95
C GLN A 562 4.88 2.58 18.13
N VAL A 563 3.94 3.19 18.83
CA VAL A 563 4.21 3.99 20.04
C VAL A 563 4.33 3.08 21.27
N ILE A 564 5.34 3.32 22.11
CA ILE A 564 5.54 2.56 23.36
C ILE A 564 4.27 2.58 24.20
N GLY A 565 3.85 1.41 24.67
CA GLY A 565 2.68 1.25 25.55
C GLY A 565 1.33 1.33 24.84
N LYS A 566 1.29 1.29 23.50
CA LYS A 566 0.06 1.27 22.70
C LYS A 566 0.03 0.07 21.75
N PRO A 567 -1.11 -0.62 21.59
CA PRO A 567 -1.28 -1.61 20.52
C PRO A 567 -1.25 -0.90 19.16
N LEU A 568 -0.76 -1.60 18.13
CA LEU A 568 -0.73 -1.09 16.76
C LEU A 568 -1.74 -1.83 15.88
N THR A 569 -2.61 -1.04 15.26
CA THR A 569 -3.55 -1.52 14.24
C THR A 569 -3.22 -0.91 12.89
N VAL A 570 -3.54 -1.66 11.83
CA VAL A 570 -3.40 -1.25 10.44
C VAL A 570 -4.74 -1.53 9.76
N THR A 571 -5.65 -0.57 9.76
CA THR A 571 -6.95 -0.75 9.10
C THR A 571 -6.89 -0.72 7.58
N GLU A 572 -5.76 -0.26 7.00
CA GLU A 572 -5.53 -0.29 5.56
C GLU A 572 -4.07 -0.54 5.20
N TRP A 573 -3.84 -1.64 4.47
CA TRP A 573 -2.62 -1.84 3.69
C TRP A 573 -2.95 -2.43 2.32
N ASN A 574 -2.28 -1.95 1.27
CA ASN A 574 -2.25 -2.59 -0.06
C ASN A 574 -1.12 -2.02 -0.92
N ASN A 575 -1.04 -2.44 -2.18
CA ASN A 575 -0.17 -1.89 -3.20
C ASN A 575 -1.00 -1.13 -4.27
N GLU A 576 -0.43 -0.10 -4.89
CA GLU A 576 -1.02 0.65 -6.02
C GLU A 576 0.07 1.25 -6.94
N PRO A 577 -0.21 1.54 -8.22
CA PRO A 577 -1.47 1.37 -8.97
C PRO A 577 -1.67 -0.05 -9.53
N PHE A 578 -2.91 -0.51 -9.66
CA PHE A 578 -3.24 -1.83 -10.20
C PHE A 578 -3.13 -1.91 -11.73
N PRO A 579 -2.71 -3.07 -12.30
CA PRO A 579 -2.18 -4.24 -11.63
C PRO A 579 -0.68 -4.15 -11.35
N ILE A 580 -0.25 -4.48 -10.13
CA ILE A 580 1.16 -4.64 -9.78
C ILE A 580 1.63 -6.08 -10.04
N PRO A 581 2.73 -6.31 -10.78
CA PRO A 581 3.17 -7.67 -11.13
C PRO A 581 3.55 -8.55 -9.94
N ASP A 582 4.22 -8.00 -8.93
CA ASP A 582 4.76 -8.72 -7.76
C ASP A 582 3.85 -8.67 -6.53
N ARG A 583 2.58 -8.26 -6.68
CA ARG A 583 1.64 -8.11 -5.56
C ARG A 583 1.39 -9.41 -4.79
N HIS A 584 1.68 -10.57 -5.39
CA HIS A 584 1.64 -11.87 -4.71
C HIS A 584 2.65 -11.99 -3.57
N SER A 585 3.72 -11.18 -3.54
CA SER A 585 4.73 -11.19 -2.48
C SER A 585 4.29 -10.47 -1.21
N LEU A 586 3.38 -9.49 -1.34
CA LEU A 586 3.05 -8.54 -0.30
C LEU A 586 2.43 -9.19 0.96
N PRO A 587 1.45 -10.11 0.87
CA PRO A 587 0.83 -10.70 2.06
C PRO A 587 1.83 -11.37 3.01
N LEU A 588 2.81 -12.10 2.48
CA LEU A 588 3.83 -12.77 3.29
C LEU A 588 4.80 -11.79 3.92
N TYR A 589 5.15 -10.72 3.20
CA TYR A 589 6.03 -9.68 3.70
C TYR A 589 5.38 -8.93 4.86
N ILE A 590 4.10 -8.55 4.73
CA ILE A 590 3.31 -7.94 5.81
C ILE A 590 3.16 -8.89 6.99
N ALA A 591 2.69 -10.12 6.78
CA ALA A 591 2.41 -11.05 7.88
C ALA A 591 3.67 -11.48 8.65
N GLY A 592 4.78 -11.74 7.95
CA GLY A 592 6.05 -12.06 8.58
C GLY A 592 6.57 -10.87 9.41
N THR A 593 6.59 -9.67 8.84
CA THR A 593 7.03 -8.45 9.53
C THR A 593 6.13 -8.15 10.73
N ALA A 594 4.81 -8.19 10.56
CA ALA A 594 3.85 -7.92 11.63
C ALA A 594 4.00 -8.90 12.80
N SER A 595 4.22 -10.19 12.51
CA SER A 595 4.45 -11.20 13.54
C SER A 595 5.73 -10.92 14.32
N HIS A 596 6.79 -10.51 13.61
CA HIS A 596 8.08 -10.18 14.21
C HIS A 596 8.05 -8.89 15.04
N GLN A 597 7.34 -7.87 14.57
CA GLN A 597 7.19 -6.59 15.26
C GLN A 597 6.16 -6.63 16.41
N GLY A 598 5.31 -7.66 16.46
CA GLY A 598 4.28 -7.80 17.49
C GLY A 598 3.03 -6.95 17.24
N TRP A 599 2.74 -6.57 16.00
CA TRP A 599 1.53 -5.79 15.66
C TRP A 599 0.25 -6.60 15.93
N ASP A 600 -0.88 -5.93 16.18
CA ASP A 600 -2.08 -6.56 16.73
C ASP A 600 -3.17 -6.86 15.71
N ALA A 601 -3.42 -5.93 14.78
CA ALA A 601 -4.48 -6.07 13.77
C ALA A 601 -4.07 -5.54 12.41
N LEU A 602 -4.16 -6.36 11.36
CA LEU A 602 -3.73 -6.00 10.00
C LEU A 602 -4.89 -6.23 9.03
N MET A 603 -5.30 -5.20 8.30
CA MET A 603 -6.45 -5.27 7.40
C MET A 603 -6.09 -4.88 5.97
N GLN A 604 -6.18 -5.86 5.08
CA GLN A 604 -5.95 -5.65 3.65
C GLN A 604 -7.05 -4.74 3.08
N TYR A 605 -6.67 -3.72 2.30
CA TYR A 605 -7.62 -2.82 1.64
C TYR A 605 -7.66 -3.05 0.12
N ALA A 606 -8.66 -3.73 -0.46
CA ALA A 606 -9.85 -4.29 0.18
C ALA A 606 -10.25 -5.65 -0.41
N TYR A 607 -11.18 -6.33 0.26
CA TYR A 607 -11.81 -7.55 -0.24
C TYR A 607 -12.70 -7.23 -1.44
N SER A 608 -13.62 -6.27 -1.30
CA SER A 608 -14.43 -5.75 -2.40
C SER A 608 -14.98 -4.34 -2.11
N GLN A 609 -15.05 -3.50 -3.16
CA GLN A 609 -15.85 -2.28 -3.21
C GLN A 609 -17.13 -2.44 -4.04
N GLU A 610 -17.23 -3.50 -4.83
CA GLU A 610 -18.38 -3.82 -5.69
C GLU A 610 -19.29 -4.90 -5.08
N PRO A 611 -20.57 -4.98 -5.51
CA PRO A 611 -21.48 -6.01 -5.06
C PRO A 611 -21.03 -7.40 -5.55
N MET A 612 -21.03 -8.39 -4.66
CA MET A 612 -20.59 -9.74 -5.03
C MET A 612 -21.78 -10.60 -5.50
N GLY A 613 -21.59 -11.26 -6.65
CA GLY A 613 -22.54 -12.23 -7.19
C GLY A 613 -23.51 -11.74 -8.27
N GLY A 614 -23.29 -10.53 -8.82
CA GLY A 614 -23.99 -10.01 -9.99
C GLY A 614 -23.24 -10.22 -11.31
N GLU A 615 -23.88 -9.85 -12.42
CA GLU A 615 -23.20 -9.66 -13.70
C GLU A 615 -22.28 -8.43 -13.62
N GLY A 616 -21.13 -8.47 -14.30
CA GLY A 616 -20.23 -7.31 -14.39
C GLY A 616 -19.16 -7.19 -13.30
N MET A 617 -18.82 -8.29 -12.60
CA MET A 617 -17.65 -8.31 -11.70
C MET A 617 -16.37 -7.90 -12.43
N SER A 618 -15.54 -7.10 -11.75
CA SER A 618 -14.37 -6.46 -12.34
C SER A 618 -13.09 -6.77 -11.57
N ALA A 619 -11.96 -6.76 -12.29
CA ALA A 619 -10.63 -6.81 -11.71
C ALA A 619 -10.20 -5.40 -11.31
N ASN A 620 -9.86 -5.18 -10.04
CA ASN A 620 -9.48 -3.86 -9.54
C ASN A 620 -8.56 -3.98 -8.32
N ASN A 621 -7.82 -2.91 -8.00
CA ASN A 621 -7.00 -2.80 -6.80
C ASN A 621 -7.78 -3.10 -5.50
N TRP A 622 -9.09 -2.81 -5.50
CA TRP A 622 -9.96 -2.95 -4.35
C TRP A 622 -10.75 -4.26 -4.31
N HIS A 623 -10.50 -5.19 -5.25
CA HIS A 623 -11.27 -6.43 -5.44
C HIS A 623 -10.42 -7.69 -5.16
N ALA A 624 -9.73 -7.76 -4.02
CA ALA A 624 -8.89 -8.92 -3.69
C ALA A 624 -9.67 -10.25 -3.64
N TYR A 625 -11.00 -10.22 -3.46
CA TYR A 625 -11.83 -11.41 -3.46
C TYR A 625 -11.74 -12.24 -4.76
N ASN A 626 -11.38 -11.62 -5.89
CA ASN A 626 -11.28 -12.25 -7.20
C ASN A 626 -9.86 -12.23 -7.81
N ASP A 627 -8.86 -11.73 -7.08
CA ASP A 627 -7.48 -11.59 -7.58
C ASP A 627 -6.63 -12.84 -7.27
N PRO A 628 -6.25 -13.65 -8.27
CA PRO A 628 -5.49 -14.88 -8.03
C PRO A 628 -4.04 -14.62 -7.57
N ALA A 629 -3.43 -13.47 -7.89
CA ALA A 629 -2.08 -13.18 -7.42
C ALA A 629 -2.08 -12.82 -5.93
N MET A 630 -3.05 -12.01 -5.48
CA MET A 630 -3.19 -11.67 -4.07
C MET A 630 -3.61 -12.90 -3.25
N LEU A 631 -4.65 -13.62 -3.68
CA LEU A 631 -5.17 -14.79 -2.95
C LEU A 631 -4.21 -15.98 -2.92
N ALA A 632 -3.25 -16.07 -3.85
CA ALA A 632 -2.26 -17.13 -3.82
C ALA A 632 -1.54 -17.23 -2.47
N THR A 633 -1.25 -16.09 -1.85
CA THR A 633 -0.47 -16.01 -0.60
C THR A 633 -1.23 -15.41 0.58
N LEU A 634 -2.40 -14.78 0.36
CA LEU A 634 -3.20 -14.19 1.44
C LEU A 634 -3.66 -15.21 2.52
N PRO A 635 -4.15 -16.42 2.19
CA PRO A 635 -4.45 -17.44 3.21
C PRO A 635 -3.20 -17.96 3.91
N ALA A 636 -2.08 -18.06 3.18
CA ALA A 636 -0.81 -18.49 3.77
C ALA A 636 -0.29 -17.48 4.81
N ALA A 637 -0.43 -16.19 4.49
CA ALA A 637 -0.14 -15.08 5.39
C ALA A 637 -1.06 -15.09 6.63
N ALA A 638 -2.37 -15.33 6.45
CA ALA A 638 -3.32 -15.49 7.55
C ALA A 638 -2.91 -16.63 8.50
N LEU A 639 -2.55 -17.79 7.95
CA LEU A 639 -2.13 -18.95 8.73
C LEU A 639 -0.82 -18.67 9.50
N LEU A 640 0.15 -18.02 8.87
CA LEU A 640 1.43 -17.63 9.48
C LEU A 640 1.22 -16.70 10.67
N TYR A 641 0.48 -15.60 10.47
CA TYR A 641 0.33 -14.55 11.46
C TYR A 641 -0.54 -15.01 12.64
N ARG A 642 -1.68 -15.65 12.36
CA ARG A 642 -2.64 -16.02 13.40
C ARG A 642 -2.16 -17.15 14.31
N ARG A 643 -1.24 -18.00 13.84
CA ARG A 643 -0.59 -19.01 14.68
C ARG A 643 0.71 -18.53 15.33
N ALA A 644 1.13 -17.29 15.06
CA ALA A 644 2.44 -16.76 15.42
C ALA A 644 3.57 -17.72 15.01
N ASP A 645 3.56 -18.17 13.74
CA ASP A 645 4.60 -19.06 13.22
C ASP A 645 5.98 -18.39 13.24
N VAL A 646 6.03 -17.08 13.02
CA VAL A 646 7.21 -16.24 13.22
C VAL A 646 7.18 -15.68 14.63
N ARG A 647 8.31 -15.78 15.35
CA ARG A 647 8.47 -15.22 16.69
C ARG A 647 8.59 -13.70 16.64
N GLU A 648 7.98 -13.07 17.64
CA GLU A 648 8.23 -11.66 17.98
C GLU A 648 9.72 -11.45 18.27
N ALA A 649 10.21 -10.24 17.99
CA ALA A 649 11.61 -9.88 18.19
C ALA A 649 12.05 -10.04 19.65
N THR A 650 13.32 -10.40 19.83
CA THR A 650 13.94 -10.49 21.16
C THR A 650 14.66 -9.21 21.57
N THR A 651 14.88 -8.32 20.60
CA THR A 651 15.55 -7.03 20.73
C THR A 651 14.56 -5.93 20.39
N THR A 652 14.44 -4.96 21.30
CA THR A 652 13.66 -3.74 21.08
C THR A 652 14.59 -2.56 20.84
N TYR A 653 14.38 -1.86 19.74
CA TYR A 653 15.03 -0.62 19.38
C TYR A 653 14.02 0.52 19.55
N VAL A 654 14.38 1.52 20.35
CA VAL A 654 13.53 2.66 20.66
C VAL A 654 14.12 3.91 20.04
N PHE A 655 13.35 4.58 19.17
CA PHE A 655 13.64 5.95 18.83
C PHE A 655 12.99 6.88 19.86
N ALA A 656 13.82 7.61 20.61
CA ALA A 656 13.41 8.51 21.68
C ALA A 656 13.74 9.97 21.32
N PRO A 657 13.00 10.61 20.40
CA PRO A 657 13.26 12.00 20.05
C PRO A 657 12.99 12.92 21.25
N THR A 658 13.82 13.95 21.41
CA THR A 658 13.48 15.07 22.31
C THR A 658 12.25 15.82 21.78
N SER A 659 11.60 16.65 22.59
CA SER A 659 10.49 17.49 22.11
C SER A 659 10.92 18.41 20.96
N THR A 660 12.14 18.97 21.03
CA THR A 660 12.71 19.78 19.95
C THR A 660 12.90 18.95 18.68
N THR A 661 13.47 17.75 18.79
CA THR A 661 13.66 16.85 17.63
C THR A 661 12.31 16.48 17.00
N LEU A 662 11.34 16.07 17.82
CA LEU A 662 10.03 15.63 17.35
C LEU A 662 9.24 16.75 16.66
N PHE A 663 9.14 17.93 17.26
CA PHE A 663 8.26 18.99 16.74
C PHE A 663 8.93 19.93 15.75
N ASN A 664 10.25 20.16 15.83
CA ASN A 664 10.94 21.12 14.98
C ASN A 664 11.52 20.50 13.69
N GLN A 665 11.39 19.18 13.51
CA GLN A 665 11.83 18.48 12.32
C GLN A 665 10.72 17.60 11.76
N MET A 666 10.73 17.39 10.45
CA MET A 666 9.89 16.39 9.81
C MET A 666 10.66 15.08 9.78
N ILE A 667 10.37 14.18 10.71
CA ILE A 667 11.00 12.85 10.76
C ILE A 667 10.00 11.83 10.21
N THR A 668 10.42 11.11 9.18
CA THR A 668 9.63 10.12 8.46
C THR A 668 10.51 8.94 8.06
N PRO A 669 9.92 7.77 7.76
CA PRO A 669 10.65 6.70 7.08
C PRO A 669 11.34 7.11 5.79
N ALA A 670 10.86 8.14 5.06
CA ALA A 670 11.53 8.60 3.84
C ALA A 670 12.90 9.23 4.11
N ASN A 671 13.10 9.88 5.26
CA ASN A 671 14.36 10.56 5.58
C ASN A 671 15.14 9.98 6.76
N SER A 672 14.55 9.15 7.61
CA SER A 672 15.24 8.53 8.76
C SER A 672 15.76 7.12 8.45
N ALA A 673 17.08 6.96 8.44
CA ALA A 673 17.72 5.66 8.33
C ALA A 673 17.46 4.78 9.56
N LEU A 674 17.37 5.37 10.76
CA LEU A 674 17.06 4.64 11.99
C LEU A 674 15.71 3.93 11.90
N LEU A 675 14.64 4.65 11.52
CA LEU A 675 13.30 4.07 11.42
C LEU A 675 13.23 2.90 10.43
N ARG A 676 13.97 2.99 9.32
CA ARG A 676 14.03 1.92 8.32
C ARG A 676 14.84 0.72 8.81
N THR A 677 16.01 0.95 9.38
CA THR A 677 16.99 -0.11 9.67
C THR A 677 16.78 -0.81 11.02
N ALA A 678 16.17 -0.15 12.00
CA ALA A 678 15.86 -0.76 13.29
C ALA A 678 14.85 -1.92 13.16
N MET A 679 13.79 -1.69 12.39
CA MET A 679 12.74 -2.70 12.21
C MET A 679 13.19 -3.92 11.37
N GLU A 680 14.28 -3.78 10.61
CA GLU A 680 14.91 -4.90 9.85
C GLU A 680 15.69 -5.85 10.76
N LYS A 681 15.99 -5.43 11.99
CA LYS A 681 16.83 -6.16 12.95
C LYS A 681 16.03 -6.71 14.11
N GLY A 682 15.10 -5.92 14.64
CA GLY A 682 14.26 -6.27 15.79
C GLY A 682 13.01 -5.40 15.82
N LYS A 683 12.36 -5.30 16.98
CA LYS A 683 11.14 -4.49 17.15
C LYS A 683 11.49 -3.00 17.21
N LEU A 684 10.87 -2.18 16.37
CA LEU A 684 10.97 -0.72 16.46
C LEU A 684 9.81 -0.17 17.30
N GLU A 685 10.13 0.71 18.23
CA GLU A 685 9.14 1.50 18.99
C GLU A 685 9.51 2.98 19.01
N ILE A 686 8.50 3.84 19.08
CA ILE A 686 8.64 5.30 19.17
C ILE A 686 8.27 5.76 20.58
N ALA A 687 9.21 6.42 21.26
CA ALA A 687 8.96 7.01 22.57
C ALA A 687 8.38 8.43 22.42
N MET A 688 7.33 8.74 23.17
CA MET A 688 6.78 10.08 23.26
C MET A 688 7.60 10.90 24.27
N PRO A 689 8.04 12.13 23.93
CA PRO A 689 8.68 13.04 24.87
C PRO A 689 7.63 13.76 25.73
N GLN A 690 8.04 14.29 26.87
CA GLN A 690 7.28 15.31 27.59
C GLN A 690 7.68 16.71 27.11
N THR A 691 6.73 17.66 27.12
CA THR A 691 7.01 19.08 26.85
C THR A 691 6.01 19.98 27.60
N PRO A 692 6.44 21.12 28.17
CA PRO A 692 5.54 22.01 28.93
C PRO A 692 4.36 22.56 28.13
N GLU A 693 4.51 22.66 26.81
CA GLU A 693 3.50 23.14 25.87
C GLU A 693 2.34 22.14 25.69
N LEU A 694 2.59 20.86 25.96
CA LEU A 694 1.61 19.78 25.87
C LEU A 694 1.63 18.98 27.17
N PRO A 695 1.13 19.55 28.30
CA PRO A 695 1.22 18.90 29.62
C PRO A 695 0.47 17.57 29.71
N TRP A 696 -0.42 17.31 28.75
CA TRP A 696 -1.15 16.06 28.61
C TRP A 696 -0.34 14.94 27.95
N LEU A 697 0.77 15.26 27.26
CA LEU A 697 1.61 14.29 26.57
C LEU A 697 2.53 13.62 27.59
N GLN A 698 2.24 12.36 27.87
CA GLN A 698 3.01 11.59 28.84
C GLN A 698 4.29 11.08 28.21
N GLN A 699 5.40 11.21 28.94
CA GLN A 699 6.66 10.60 28.55
C GLN A 699 6.53 9.08 28.55
N SER A 700 6.95 8.42 27.47
CA SER A 700 6.98 6.96 27.41
C SER A 700 7.97 6.39 28.42
N VAL A 701 7.60 5.26 29.04
CA VAL A 701 8.50 4.48 29.91
C VAL A 701 9.27 3.50 29.04
N ILE A 702 10.53 3.81 28.76
CA ILE A 702 11.40 2.97 27.93
C ILE A 702 11.76 1.68 28.69
N PRO A 703 11.57 0.49 28.10
CA PRO A 703 11.95 -0.77 28.73
C PRO A 703 13.46 -0.83 29.03
N SER A 704 13.85 -1.34 30.20
CA SER A 704 15.26 -1.35 30.64
C SER A 704 16.18 -2.21 29.76
N ASN A 705 15.62 -3.12 28.97
CA ASN A 705 16.32 -3.99 28.03
C ASN A 705 16.28 -3.48 26.58
N ALA A 706 15.64 -2.32 26.32
CA ALA A 706 15.61 -1.71 25.00
C ALA A 706 16.93 -0.98 24.69
N GLN A 707 17.23 -0.85 23.40
CA GLN A 707 18.32 -0.02 22.91
C GLN A 707 17.75 1.32 22.46
N GLU A 708 18.16 2.40 23.11
CA GLU A 708 17.63 3.75 22.89
C GLU A 708 18.49 4.55 21.90
N PHE A 709 17.83 5.27 21.00
CA PHE A 709 18.45 6.11 19.96
C PHE A 709 17.78 7.47 19.89
N HIS A 710 18.57 8.51 19.62
CA HIS A 710 18.10 9.90 19.52
C HIS A 710 18.37 10.54 18.16
N ASP A 711 19.24 9.93 17.35
CA ASP A 711 19.59 10.42 16.03
C ASP A 711 18.76 9.69 14.96
N PRO A 712 17.84 10.38 14.24
CA PRO A 712 17.04 9.76 13.20
C PRO A 712 17.88 9.26 12.01
N ASP A 713 19.11 9.74 11.84
CA ASP A 713 19.98 9.37 10.72
C ASP A 713 20.89 8.16 11.05
N GLN A 714 20.87 7.69 12.30
CA GLN A 714 21.70 6.57 12.73
C GLN A 714 21.20 5.23 12.15
N SER A 715 21.92 4.69 11.17
CA SER A 715 21.69 3.35 10.65
C SER A 715 22.13 2.26 11.62
N LEU A 716 21.33 1.18 11.72
CA LEU A 716 21.69 -0.07 12.40
C LEU A 716 22.19 -1.17 11.45
N LEU A 717 22.36 -0.82 10.18
CA LEU A 717 22.98 -1.65 9.15
C LEU A 717 24.26 -1.01 8.66
N ASP A 718 25.23 -1.84 8.26
CA ASP A 718 26.45 -1.39 7.60
C ASP A 718 26.11 -0.65 6.29
N ALA A 719 26.88 0.38 5.95
CA ALA A 719 26.63 1.23 4.78
C ALA A 719 26.65 0.48 3.43
N ASN A 720 27.27 -0.71 3.39
CA ASN A 720 27.33 -1.58 2.21
C ASN A 720 26.48 -2.84 2.36
N ALA A 721 25.58 -2.90 3.36
CA ALA A 721 24.69 -4.03 3.54
C ALA A 721 23.78 -4.21 2.32
N SER A 722 23.63 -5.45 1.89
CA SER A 722 22.72 -5.86 0.80
C SER A 722 21.58 -6.76 1.30
N GLU A 723 21.64 -7.16 2.56
CA GLU A 723 20.68 -8.03 3.21
C GLU A 723 20.63 -7.81 4.72
N SER A 724 19.52 -8.21 5.33
CA SER A 724 19.35 -8.29 6.79
C SER A 724 18.71 -9.63 7.16
N THR A 725 18.97 -10.06 8.38
CA THR A 725 18.29 -11.18 9.05
C THR A 725 17.85 -10.69 10.42
N THR A 726 16.61 -10.99 10.77
CA THR A 726 16.03 -10.63 12.08
C THR A 726 16.79 -11.30 13.21
N ASP A 727 16.73 -10.74 14.41
CA ASP A 727 17.40 -11.29 15.60
C ASP A 727 16.94 -12.72 15.96
N THR A 728 15.72 -13.11 15.57
CA THR A 728 15.20 -14.47 15.70
C THR A 728 15.77 -15.46 14.68
N GLY A 729 16.36 -14.96 13.59
CA GLY A 729 16.86 -15.76 12.47
C GLY A 729 15.79 -16.31 11.52
N GLU A 730 14.51 -16.01 11.76
CA GLU A 730 13.39 -16.62 11.03
C GLU A 730 13.02 -15.89 9.75
N LEU A 731 13.36 -14.60 9.64
CA LEU A 731 13.13 -13.78 8.46
C LEU A 731 14.46 -13.29 7.90
N LYS A 732 14.64 -13.41 6.58
CA LYS A 732 15.80 -12.85 5.88
C LYS A 732 15.33 -12.09 4.64
N ARG A 733 15.85 -10.88 4.46
CA ARG A 733 15.57 -10.04 3.29
C ARG A 733 16.88 -9.66 2.63
N ASN A 734 17.06 -10.02 1.36
CA ASN A 734 18.15 -9.56 0.52
C ASN A 734 17.57 -8.63 -0.53
N TRP A 735 17.65 -7.32 -0.29
CA TRP A 735 17.07 -6.32 -1.20
C TRP A 735 17.85 -6.18 -2.50
N LYS A 736 19.16 -6.45 -2.48
CA LYS A 736 19.96 -6.44 -3.71
C LYS A 736 19.48 -7.52 -4.68
N GLN A 737 19.22 -8.72 -4.18
CA GLN A 737 18.62 -9.81 -4.95
C GLN A 737 17.10 -9.67 -5.09
N GLY A 738 16.45 -8.85 -4.25
CA GLY A 738 15.01 -8.73 -4.16
C GLY A 738 14.33 -10.03 -3.73
N VAL A 739 14.92 -10.72 -2.75
CA VAL A 739 14.44 -11.99 -2.21
C VAL A 739 14.12 -11.84 -0.73
N TYR A 740 12.97 -12.33 -0.32
CA TYR A 740 12.55 -12.44 1.08
C TYR A 740 12.24 -13.90 1.42
N THR A 741 12.78 -14.39 2.54
CA THR A 741 12.58 -15.77 3.00
C THR A 741 12.06 -15.82 4.43
N ILE A 742 11.24 -16.84 4.69
CA ILE A 742 10.68 -17.18 5.99
C ILE A 742 11.11 -18.61 6.30
N ASN A 743 11.74 -18.85 7.45
CA ASN A 743 12.25 -20.16 7.83
C ASN A 743 11.90 -20.50 9.28
N THR A 744 10.65 -20.91 9.49
CA THR A 744 10.13 -21.30 10.81
C THR A 744 9.90 -22.82 10.85
N PRO A 745 9.62 -23.41 12.04
CA PRO A 745 9.29 -24.83 12.14
C PRO A 745 8.02 -25.25 11.37
N ARG A 746 7.01 -24.37 11.26
CA ARG A 746 5.69 -24.69 10.65
C ARG A 746 5.46 -24.04 9.28
N THR A 747 6.17 -22.96 8.96
CA THR A 747 6.07 -22.22 7.69
C THR A 747 7.46 -21.94 7.10
N GLN A 748 7.67 -22.35 5.86
CA GLN A 748 8.87 -22.01 5.09
C GLN A 748 8.48 -21.41 3.73
N ALA A 749 9.09 -20.28 3.37
CA ALA A 749 8.74 -19.57 2.15
C ALA A 749 9.94 -18.84 1.53
N ALA A 750 9.90 -18.70 0.21
CA ALA A 750 10.76 -17.80 -0.57
C ALA A 750 9.88 -16.98 -1.52
N THR A 751 10.08 -15.66 -1.56
CA THR A 751 9.31 -14.76 -2.41
C THR A 751 10.16 -13.64 -3.00
N GLY A 752 9.76 -13.15 -4.18
CA GLY A 752 10.46 -12.09 -4.92
C GLY A 752 11.16 -12.65 -6.15
N TRP A 753 12.35 -12.13 -6.47
CA TRP A 753 13.14 -12.53 -7.64
C TRP A 753 13.89 -13.85 -7.39
N ILE A 754 13.14 -14.94 -7.25
CA ILE A 754 13.67 -16.28 -6.93
C ILE A 754 13.99 -17.13 -8.18
N GLY A 755 13.71 -16.60 -9.38
CA GLY A 755 13.98 -17.27 -10.65
C GLY A 755 15.47 -17.39 -10.96
N GLY A 756 15.91 -18.58 -11.36
CA GLY A 756 17.32 -18.89 -11.63
C GLY A 756 18.15 -19.20 -10.39
N GLU A 757 17.59 -18.99 -9.19
CA GLU A 757 18.25 -19.22 -7.91
C GLU A 757 17.96 -20.61 -7.33
N SER A 758 18.81 -21.06 -6.41
CA SER A 758 18.61 -22.28 -5.62
C SER A 758 18.55 -21.95 -4.14
N ILE A 759 17.33 -21.72 -3.63
CA ILE A 759 17.10 -21.33 -2.24
C ILE A 759 16.84 -22.57 -1.40
N SER A 760 17.67 -22.80 -0.37
CA SER A 760 17.50 -23.90 0.58
C SER A 760 17.12 -23.34 1.96
N LEU A 761 16.01 -23.83 2.50
CA LEU A 761 15.54 -23.53 3.86
C LEU A 761 15.60 -24.82 4.69
N GLY A 762 15.06 -24.81 5.91
CA GLY A 762 15.23 -25.94 6.83
C GLY A 762 14.73 -27.29 6.30
N ASN A 763 13.57 -27.31 5.64
CA ASN A 763 12.93 -28.54 5.13
C ASN A 763 12.63 -28.46 3.63
N ILE A 764 12.65 -27.27 3.02
CA ILE A 764 12.36 -27.10 1.60
C ILE A 764 13.54 -26.60 0.79
N LYS A 765 13.55 -26.93 -0.50
CA LYS A 765 14.46 -26.36 -1.50
C LYS A 765 13.66 -25.89 -2.70
N VAL A 766 13.81 -24.62 -3.06
CA VAL A 766 13.11 -23.95 -4.16
C VAL A 766 14.09 -23.69 -5.30
N GLN A 767 13.77 -24.19 -6.49
CA GLN A 767 14.56 -24.02 -7.71
C GLN A 767 13.62 -23.72 -8.88
N VAL A 768 13.28 -22.45 -9.08
CA VAL A 768 12.31 -22.02 -10.10
C VAL A 768 12.99 -21.25 -11.23
N LYS A 769 12.39 -21.27 -12.43
CA LYS A 769 12.84 -20.50 -13.59
C LYS A 769 12.02 -19.23 -13.81
N THR A 770 10.76 -19.23 -13.37
CA THR A 770 9.91 -18.03 -13.35
C THR A 770 10.60 -16.93 -12.56
N ALA A 771 10.78 -15.75 -13.18
CA ALA A 771 11.67 -14.70 -12.67
C ALA A 771 11.27 -14.20 -11.28
N ASN A 772 9.99 -13.87 -11.09
CA ASN A 772 9.43 -13.42 -9.82
C ASN A 772 8.28 -14.34 -9.40
N ALA A 773 8.36 -14.89 -8.19
CA ALA A 773 7.37 -15.82 -7.68
C ALA A 773 7.38 -15.88 -6.14
N SER A 774 6.31 -16.44 -5.56
CA SER A 774 6.23 -16.84 -4.16
C SER A 774 6.01 -18.33 -4.08
N VAL A 775 6.82 -19.03 -3.27
CA VAL A 775 6.66 -20.45 -2.97
C VAL A 775 6.62 -20.61 -1.46
N VAL A 776 5.51 -21.10 -0.94
CA VAL A 776 5.26 -21.25 0.51
C VAL A 776 4.87 -22.70 0.80
N VAL A 777 5.42 -23.29 1.86
CA VAL A 777 5.03 -24.61 2.37
C VAL A 777 4.73 -24.50 3.86
N GLN A 778 3.54 -24.94 4.26
CA GLN A 778 3.04 -24.80 5.63
C GLN A 778 2.40 -26.09 6.14
N SER A 779 2.65 -26.43 7.40
CA SER A 779 1.87 -27.47 8.10
C SER A 779 0.45 -26.98 8.38
N LEU A 780 -0.53 -27.87 8.19
CA LEU A 780 -1.94 -27.69 8.59
C LEU A 780 -2.31 -28.49 9.86
N ASP A 781 -1.44 -29.40 10.32
CA ASP A 781 -1.67 -30.33 11.44
C ASP A 781 -0.87 -30.00 12.71
N ASP A 782 -0.35 -28.77 12.79
CA ASP A 782 0.45 -28.23 13.89
C ASP A 782 1.83 -28.89 14.12
N ALA A 783 2.14 -29.97 13.40
CA ALA A 783 3.46 -30.59 13.44
C ALA A 783 4.51 -29.74 12.71
N PRO A 784 5.80 -29.77 13.13
CA PRO A 784 6.88 -29.20 12.33
C PRO A 784 6.89 -29.77 10.91
N LEU A 785 7.21 -28.93 9.91
CA LEU A 785 7.03 -29.22 8.48
C LEU A 785 7.58 -30.59 8.07
N GLY A 786 8.81 -30.93 8.48
CA GLY A 786 9.46 -32.22 8.18
C GLY A 786 8.76 -33.47 8.73
N ARG A 787 7.77 -33.31 9.62
CA ARG A 787 6.98 -34.37 10.26
C ARG A 787 5.48 -34.28 9.98
N SER A 788 5.03 -33.20 9.32
CA SER A 788 3.63 -32.95 9.02
C SER A 788 3.09 -33.95 7.99
N GLN A 789 1.84 -34.35 8.17
CA GLN A 789 1.10 -35.24 7.27
C GLN A 789 0.02 -34.52 6.49
N ASP A 790 -0.12 -33.21 6.67
CA ASP A 790 -1.05 -32.36 5.95
C ASP A 790 -0.39 -31.00 5.69
N LEU A 791 0.13 -30.82 4.47
CA LEU A 791 0.87 -29.64 4.06
C LEU A 791 0.09 -28.84 3.01
N LEU A 792 0.01 -27.53 3.21
CA LEU A 792 -0.41 -26.56 2.21
C LEU A 792 0.81 -26.05 1.45
N ILE A 793 0.71 -25.98 0.12
CA ILE A 793 1.70 -25.33 -0.74
C ILE A 793 0.99 -24.20 -1.49
N SER A 794 1.44 -22.97 -1.27
CA SER A 794 0.93 -21.75 -1.93
C SER A 794 1.94 -21.23 -2.95
N LEU A 795 1.48 -20.97 -4.17
CA LEU A 795 2.28 -20.56 -5.32
C LEU A 795 1.73 -19.24 -5.90
N GLY A 796 2.49 -18.16 -5.73
CA GLY A 796 2.15 -16.83 -6.26
C GLY A 796 3.03 -16.46 -7.45
N THR A 797 2.42 -15.92 -8.50
CA THR A 797 3.08 -15.44 -9.73
C THR A 797 2.30 -14.23 -10.27
N ARG A 798 2.78 -13.65 -11.38
CA ARG A 798 2.06 -12.56 -12.04
C ARG A 798 0.67 -13.00 -12.48
N ALA A 799 -0.31 -12.12 -12.25
CA ALA A 799 -1.63 -12.25 -12.85
C ALA A 799 -2.07 -10.92 -13.46
N VAL A 800 -2.57 -10.96 -14.69
CA VAL A 800 -2.99 -9.80 -15.48
C VAL A 800 -4.46 -9.98 -15.87
N PRO A 801 -5.33 -8.99 -15.63
CA PRO A 801 -6.73 -9.09 -16.03
C PRO A 801 -6.88 -9.11 -17.55
N GLN A 802 -8.04 -9.55 -18.03
CA GLN A 802 -8.39 -9.39 -19.44
C GLN A 802 -8.68 -7.92 -19.78
N ASP A 803 -8.63 -7.60 -21.08
CA ASP A 803 -8.90 -6.26 -21.60
C ASP A 803 -10.20 -5.66 -21.02
N GLY A 804 -10.11 -4.41 -20.54
CA GLY A 804 -11.23 -3.72 -19.90
C GLY A 804 -11.51 -4.19 -18.47
N ASP A 805 -10.47 -4.56 -17.73
CA ASP A 805 -10.53 -4.95 -16.31
C ASP A 805 -11.48 -6.13 -16.03
N LYS A 806 -11.51 -7.09 -16.96
CA LYS A 806 -12.39 -8.27 -16.88
C LYS A 806 -11.70 -9.46 -16.23
N ILE A 807 -12.50 -10.26 -15.54
CA ILE A 807 -12.14 -11.60 -15.07
C ILE A 807 -12.59 -12.67 -16.10
N PRO A 808 -11.95 -13.86 -16.16
CA PRO A 808 -10.81 -14.31 -15.36
C PRO A 808 -9.49 -13.65 -15.78
N PHE A 809 -8.49 -13.71 -14.90
CA PHE A 809 -7.13 -13.27 -15.13
C PHE A 809 -6.33 -14.30 -15.94
N TYR A 810 -5.35 -13.80 -16.70
CA TYR A 810 -4.23 -14.59 -17.18
C TYR A 810 -3.18 -14.73 -16.07
N VAL A 811 -2.77 -15.95 -15.76
CA VAL A 811 -1.83 -16.23 -14.65
C VAL A 811 -0.57 -16.88 -15.18
N GLU A 812 0.57 -16.25 -14.93
CA GLU A 812 1.88 -16.77 -15.32
C GLU A 812 2.12 -18.12 -14.65
N PRO A 813 2.31 -19.21 -15.42
CA PRO A 813 2.52 -20.52 -14.85
C PRO A 813 3.94 -20.62 -14.24
N LEU A 814 4.03 -21.22 -13.06
CA LEU A 814 5.30 -21.47 -12.41
C LEU A 814 6.07 -22.57 -13.16
N GLU A 815 7.36 -22.38 -13.39
CA GLU A 815 8.25 -23.40 -13.95
C GLU A 815 9.38 -23.69 -12.96
N GLY A 816 9.68 -24.97 -12.70
CA GLY A 816 10.80 -25.35 -11.86
C GLY A 816 10.58 -26.59 -11.01
N THR A 817 11.21 -26.61 -9.84
CA THR A 817 11.15 -27.73 -8.90
C THR A 817 11.09 -27.24 -7.45
N LEU A 818 10.22 -27.86 -6.66
CA LEU A 818 10.14 -27.72 -5.22
C LEU A 818 10.45 -29.07 -4.57
N THR A 819 11.41 -29.10 -3.66
CA THR A 819 11.72 -30.27 -2.84
C THR A 819 11.24 -30.03 -1.41
N ILE A 820 10.55 -30.98 -0.81
CA ILE A 820 9.97 -30.88 0.54
C ILE A 820 10.34 -32.12 1.35
N GLN A 821 11.00 -31.93 2.49
CA GLN A 821 11.17 -32.99 3.48
C GLN A 821 9.83 -33.25 4.19
N ALA A 822 9.34 -34.48 4.15
CA ALA A 822 8.11 -34.92 4.80
C ALA A 822 8.06 -36.45 4.96
N PRO A 823 7.20 -37.00 5.84
CA PRO A 823 7.03 -38.44 5.98
C PRO A 823 6.59 -39.13 4.68
N GLN A 824 7.00 -40.38 4.47
CA GLN A 824 6.55 -41.19 3.33
C GLN A 824 5.03 -41.45 3.40
N GLY A 825 4.40 -41.65 2.23
CA GLY A 825 2.99 -42.07 2.11
C GLY A 825 1.99 -40.93 1.88
N LEU A 826 2.46 -39.69 1.74
CA LEU A 826 1.66 -38.55 1.31
C LEU A 826 1.49 -38.54 -0.22
N THR A 827 0.35 -38.00 -0.66
CA THR A 827 -0.03 -37.80 -2.06
C THR A 827 -0.21 -36.31 -2.32
N LEU A 828 0.26 -35.84 -3.48
CA LEU A 828 0.08 -34.46 -3.91
C LEU A 828 -1.27 -34.29 -4.61
N PHE A 829 -2.00 -33.24 -4.24
CA PHE A 829 -3.28 -32.88 -4.79
C PHE A 829 -3.33 -31.41 -5.21
N THR A 830 -4.20 -31.11 -6.17
CA THR A 830 -4.67 -29.77 -6.50
C THR A 830 -6.20 -29.75 -6.51
N HIS A 831 -6.80 -28.57 -6.43
CA HIS A 831 -8.24 -28.42 -6.63
C HIS A 831 -8.62 -28.74 -8.08
N GLY A 832 -9.54 -29.67 -8.25
CA GLY A 832 -10.21 -29.97 -9.51
C GLY A 832 -11.60 -29.31 -9.60
N ILE A 833 -12.40 -29.75 -10.56
CA ILE A 833 -13.76 -29.24 -10.77
C ILE A 833 -14.65 -29.58 -9.56
N LEU A 834 -15.51 -28.65 -9.14
CA LEU A 834 -16.51 -28.86 -8.06
C LEU A 834 -15.90 -29.36 -6.73
N ARG A 835 -14.74 -28.85 -6.33
CA ARG A 835 -14.00 -29.22 -5.09
C ARG A 835 -13.49 -30.67 -5.05
N GLN A 836 -13.49 -31.41 -6.15
CA GLN A 836 -12.83 -32.72 -6.19
C GLN A 836 -11.32 -32.53 -6.20
N MET A 837 -10.59 -33.23 -5.31
CA MET A 837 -9.13 -33.18 -5.30
C MET A 837 -8.57 -34.01 -6.46
N LYS A 838 -7.79 -33.37 -7.35
CA LYS A 838 -7.08 -34.03 -8.44
C LYS A 838 -5.69 -34.44 -7.97
N LYS A 839 -5.35 -35.72 -8.08
CA LYS A 839 -3.99 -36.23 -7.79
C LYS A 839 -3.00 -35.68 -8.82
N LEU A 840 -1.83 -35.28 -8.35
CA LEU A 840 -0.70 -34.83 -9.15
C LEU A 840 0.53 -35.70 -8.89
N PRO A 841 1.45 -35.83 -9.87
CA PRO A 841 2.67 -36.58 -9.67
C PRO A 841 3.62 -35.85 -8.71
N ALA A 842 4.21 -36.60 -7.78
CA ALA A 842 5.36 -36.19 -6.96
C ALA A 842 6.28 -37.40 -6.77
N THR A 843 7.60 -37.19 -6.82
CA THR A 843 8.57 -38.27 -6.62
C THR A 843 9.06 -38.25 -5.18
N TYR A 844 9.00 -39.40 -4.48
CA TYR A 844 9.57 -39.54 -3.14
C TYR A 844 10.91 -40.28 -3.19
N LEU A 845 11.96 -39.64 -2.67
CA LEU A 845 13.31 -40.22 -2.57
C LEU A 845 14.02 -39.60 -1.36
N ASP A 846 14.76 -40.42 -0.59
CA ASP A 846 15.62 -39.98 0.52
C ASP A 846 14.94 -39.01 1.52
N GLY A 847 13.70 -39.34 1.93
CA GLY A 847 12.96 -38.54 2.90
C GLY A 847 12.30 -37.28 2.33
N ARG A 848 12.31 -37.08 1.01
CA ARG A 848 11.87 -35.86 0.36
C ARG A 848 10.93 -36.12 -0.82
N TYR A 849 9.92 -35.27 -0.94
CA TYR A 849 9.07 -35.14 -2.13
C TYR A 849 9.66 -34.11 -3.09
N THR A 850 9.72 -34.45 -4.36
CA THR A 850 10.10 -33.56 -5.45
C THR A 850 8.89 -33.33 -6.35
N ILE A 851 8.49 -32.06 -6.46
CA ILE A 851 7.38 -31.59 -7.28
C ILE A 851 7.97 -30.80 -8.44
N LYS A 852 7.58 -31.16 -9.68
CA LYS A 852 7.99 -30.45 -10.89
C LYS A 852 6.85 -29.59 -11.40
N PHE A 853 7.15 -28.34 -11.72
CA PHE A 853 6.23 -27.41 -12.36
C PHE A 853 6.66 -27.23 -13.82
N ASP A 854 5.73 -27.46 -14.74
CA ASP A 854 6.01 -27.56 -16.18
C ASP A 854 5.96 -26.22 -16.92
N GLY A 855 5.56 -25.14 -16.26
CA GLY A 855 5.36 -23.84 -16.90
C GLY A 855 4.16 -23.80 -17.84
N LEU A 856 3.19 -24.73 -17.72
CA LEU A 856 2.01 -24.80 -18.60
C LEU A 856 0.69 -24.58 -17.87
N GLN A 857 0.58 -25.02 -16.61
CA GLN A 857 -0.65 -24.92 -15.83
C GLN A 857 -0.52 -23.89 -14.72
N ALA A 858 -1.57 -23.09 -14.52
CA ALA A 858 -1.71 -22.30 -13.30
C ALA A 858 -2.19 -23.21 -12.17
N SER A 859 -1.46 -23.22 -11.06
CA SER A 859 -1.89 -23.87 -9.81
C SER A 859 -1.37 -23.05 -8.65
N ASN A 860 -2.24 -22.26 -8.03
CA ASN A 860 -1.85 -21.41 -6.90
C ASN A 860 -1.84 -22.15 -5.56
N TRP A 861 -2.56 -23.29 -5.43
CA TRP A 861 -2.65 -24.05 -4.19
C TRP A 861 -2.56 -25.56 -4.43
N LEU A 862 -1.65 -26.21 -3.73
CA LEU A 862 -1.47 -27.67 -3.72
C LEU A 862 -1.49 -28.19 -2.29
N PHE A 863 -1.82 -29.47 -2.13
CA PHE A 863 -1.91 -30.14 -0.83
C PHE A 863 -1.11 -31.43 -0.87
N LEU A 864 -0.15 -31.59 0.04
CA LEU A 864 0.61 -32.83 0.19
C LEU A 864 0.15 -33.50 1.49
N LYS A 865 -0.67 -34.55 1.38
CA LYS A 865 -1.32 -35.18 2.53
C LYS A 865 -1.63 -36.66 2.33
N LYS A 866 -1.99 -37.37 3.41
CA LYS A 866 -2.39 -38.79 3.32
C LYS A 866 -3.60 -38.97 2.41
N ASP A 867 -3.56 -40.03 1.61
CA ASP A 867 -4.69 -40.40 0.76
C ASP A 867 -5.73 -41.19 1.57
N VAL A 868 -6.81 -40.51 1.96
CA VAL A 868 -7.88 -41.11 2.77
C VAL A 868 -8.75 -42.08 1.94
N THR A 869 -8.57 -42.17 0.61
CA THR A 869 -9.25 -43.18 -0.22
C THR A 869 -8.66 -44.59 -0.11
N GLN A 870 -7.59 -44.79 0.68
CA GLN A 870 -7.01 -46.12 0.98
C GLN A 870 -7.43 -46.72 2.33
N ALA A 871 -8.35 -46.09 3.07
CA ALA A 871 -8.82 -46.62 4.35
C ALA A 871 -10.22 -47.24 4.23
N GLN A 872 -10.29 -48.46 3.68
CA GLN A 872 -11.16 -49.56 4.15
C GLN A 872 -10.85 -50.84 3.34
N PRO A 873 -10.44 -51.96 3.95
CA PRO A 873 -10.58 -53.28 3.34
C PRO A 873 -12.05 -53.74 3.30
#